data_AF-A0A9D8BMC3-F1
#
_entry.id   AF-A0A9D8BMC3-F1
#
_cell.length_a   1.000
_cell.length_b   1.000
_cell.length_c   1.000
_cell.angle_alpha   90.00
_cell.angle_beta   90.00
_cell.angle_gamma   90.00
#
_symmetry.space_group_name_H-M   'P 1'
#
loop_
_entity.id
_entity.type
_entity.pdbx_description
1 polymer ?
#
loop_
_entity_poly.entity_id
_entity_poly.type
_entity_poly.pdbx_seq_one_letter_code
_entity_poly.pdbx_strand_id
1 'polypeptide(L)'
;MTRRAFSIIEVLMTLGIIAVTAGVSVPMYRNYQIRNDLDLAVAQTMHGLTRAQLLSQTGQHDGAWGFRVPEGTVFQGENYAARNTSLDEVVTLPPGITVNGVLEVVFERVTGNPSPTGDIIFEGQNGERRTLSVSDEGILIPSEVLPPDEGGLDGEDGGSGDLSGDTGDTGSATSGDTGSSTGGDTGGSSGGDTGDEDGGTGSTDGGTTGSDTGGGTGGDTGGSDDQETCEERFSVADDGTIETTGSVKVTAKVLGSAITYGANGPEVQVNVSASTDNGTTWSDLFGGNDIDGNEISELGSLTAGQKIVLKVRGRHGWLFDKTYRSNDKSGHIEVLRNGDSPPAYKPFGNQQSLVAFLKDILDTNGKIKIGAYDAVLLVELGSLNSNSSDFQDAVILLQFAQGTSSCASSTEPRFKIAFERIENKIKGDAKNVTYVGSDAVAYADSQWIPLTTTDGSIIEEVAGMAAQRKSGYVRILLHGSHNDGSKEIVDARVTFDGAKVVEVRNDNTGNNATESPFDGVVNDGPGGDEVTAVAGSTSVFYQTRVTSADDAILIYWQEADTSSSSSSSSNSSATSSTSTSSSASSDACAASYTMSNGTLTLSEKADVSFTVLGSHATYDKTGSKIDVRMQVSADGGITWKSLFNYGSIKGNEHETLRDVASGKTILLKVEGRRGWLFKRETKSGDSENRVRLLKKGEAPPNTSVFKNADKLQSFLKNKLSQGKVVVGPKELLMVAEVQDLDDHSDYQDAVVLVTVEKPYSSGSCGTPPNVSSSSSAQQTSSSSAATSSTSSSSSAGSTSSSESSSSAGKITICHFPPGNPRNAQTIQVGASAWAAHAEHGDRQGACDGDEDGDGIQNSSDFCPGTFVPETVPTEGLLFKRFALTHNEFGFRQGPQRKVSEFTLSDTYGCSCEQLIDVAENVKVYRFSQFPNLLRQMQSLFPFYTEGARRYGCGKSVIEMVKKK
;
A
#
# COMPACT_ATOMS: atom_id res chain seq x y z
N MET A 1 -20.65 -35.11 37.69
CA MET A 1 -20.91 -33.91 36.86
C MET A 1 -22.06 -34.23 35.92
N THR A 2 -23.17 -33.50 35.97
CA THR A 2 -24.22 -33.57 34.95
C THR A 2 -23.89 -32.59 33.83
N ARG A 3 -23.69 -33.07 32.60
CA ARG A 3 -23.58 -32.18 31.43
C ARG A 3 -24.96 -31.55 31.19
N ARG A 4 -25.02 -30.22 31.10
CA ARG A 4 -26.24 -29.52 30.66
C ARG A 4 -26.42 -29.81 29.17
N ALA A 5 -27.57 -30.35 28.79
CA ALA A 5 -27.96 -30.48 27.39
C ALA A 5 -28.69 -29.21 26.93
N PHE A 6 -28.69 -28.95 25.62
CA PHE A 6 -29.47 -27.87 25.03
C PHE A 6 -30.97 -28.05 25.31
N SER A 7 -31.65 -26.94 25.55
CA SER A 7 -33.10 -26.92 25.72
C SER A 7 -33.83 -27.10 24.38
N ILE A 8 -35.08 -27.56 24.46
CA ILE A 8 -35.96 -27.67 23.28
C ILE A 8 -36.13 -26.32 22.56
N ILE A 9 -36.10 -25.19 23.27
CA ILE A 9 -36.30 -23.88 22.64
C ILE A 9 -35.05 -23.40 21.88
N GLU A 10 -33.83 -23.71 22.35
CA GLU A 10 -32.59 -23.47 21.59
C GLU A 10 -32.51 -24.32 20.31
N VAL A 11 -32.96 -25.58 20.38
CA VAL A 11 -33.05 -26.46 19.20
C VAL A 11 -34.10 -25.94 18.20
N LEU A 12 -35.25 -25.45 18.68
CA LEU A 12 -36.28 -24.87 17.80
C LEU A 12 -35.85 -23.52 17.21
N MET A 13 -35.15 -22.67 17.96
CA MET A 13 -34.58 -21.42 17.44
C MET A 13 -33.50 -21.67 16.38
N THR A 14 -32.57 -22.59 16.62
CA THR A 14 -31.52 -22.91 15.64
C THR A 14 -32.08 -23.52 14.36
N LEU A 15 -33.06 -24.44 14.45
CA LEU A 15 -33.77 -24.95 13.28
C LEU A 15 -34.58 -23.87 12.55
N GLY A 16 -35.20 -22.92 13.27
CA GLY A 16 -35.89 -21.77 12.68
C GLY A 16 -34.96 -20.84 11.93
N ILE A 17 -33.79 -20.51 12.51
CA ILE A 17 -32.76 -19.69 11.86
C ILE A 17 -32.25 -20.40 10.60
N ILE A 18 -31.95 -21.70 10.66
CA ILE A 18 -31.51 -22.49 9.49
C ILE A 18 -32.58 -22.50 8.40
N ALA A 19 -33.87 -22.62 8.74
CA ALA A 19 -34.95 -22.59 7.75
C ALA A 19 -35.08 -21.21 7.07
N VAL A 20 -34.95 -20.11 7.81
CA VAL A 20 -34.99 -18.74 7.27
C VAL A 20 -33.76 -18.45 6.40
N THR A 21 -32.55 -18.78 6.87
CA THR A 21 -31.33 -18.54 6.10
C THR A 21 -31.27 -19.41 4.83
N ALA A 22 -31.72 -20.67 4.88
CA ALA A 22 -31.86 -21.50 3.69
C ALA A 22 -32.90 -20.93 2.71
N GLY A 23 -34.04 -20.43 3.22
CA GLY A 23 -35.11 -19.83 2.42
C GLY A 23 -34.67 -18.60 1.60
N VAL A 24 -33.70 -17.82 2.10
CA VAL A 24 -33.11 -16.68 1.38
C VAL A 24 -31.89 -17.10 0.55
N SER A 25 -31.01 -17.93 1.09
CA SER A 25 -29.72 -18.26 0.44
C SER A 25 -29.88 -19.13 -0.80
N VAL A 26 -30.81 -20.10 -0.80
CA VAL A 26 -31.01 -21.02 -1.93
C VAL A 26 -31.48 -20.29 -3.21
N PRO A 27 -32.49 -19.40 -3.22
CA PRO A 27 -32.86 -18.67 -4.44
C PRO A 27 -31.76 -17.69 -4.89
N MET A 28 -31.06 -17.01 -3.98
CA MET A 28 -29.94 -16.14 -4.35
C MET A 28 -28.79 -16.93 -5.01
N TYR A 29 -28.44 -18.09 -4.45
CA TYR A 29 -27.42 -18.97 -5.01
C TYR A 29 -27.83 -19.51 -6.40
N ARG A 30 -29.10 -19.84 -6.62
CA ARG A 30 -29.59 -20.24 -7.96
C ARG A 30 -29.45 -19.13 -8.99
N ASN A 31 -29.82 -17.89 -8.66
CA ASN A 31 -29.66 -16.77 -9.58
C ASN A 31 -28.17 -16.50 -9.90
N TYR A 32 -27.29 -16.65 -8.91
CA TYR A 32 -25.84 -16.59 -9.12
C TYR A 32 -25.35 -17.68 -10.09
N GLN A 33 -25.79 -18.92 -9.93
CA GLN A 33 -25.43 -20.02 -10.83
C GLN A 33 -25.89 -19.75 -12.28
N ILE A 34 -27.13 -19.29 -12.49
CA ILE A 34 -27.65 -19.02 -13.84
C ILE A 34 -26.84 -17.92 -14.56
N ARG A 35 -26.39 -16.89 -13.85
CA ARG A 35 -25.49 -15.86 -14.42
C ARG A 35 -24.12 -16.41 -14.78
N ASN A 36 -23.50 -17.19 -13.89
CA ASN A 36 -22.25 -17.89 -14.16
C ASN A 36 -22.37 -18.83 -15.38
N ASP A 37 -23.51 -19.48 -15.56
CA ASP A 37 -23.78 -20.36 -16.70
C ASP A 37 -24.00 -19.57 -18.00
N LEU A 38 -24.57 -18.36 -17.96
CA LEU A 38 -24.62 -17.41 -19.08
C LEU A 38 -23.23 -16.91 -19.47
N ASP A 39 -22.40 -16.52 -18.50
CA ASP A 39 -20.99 -16.15 -18.71
C ASP A 39 -20.21 -17.29 -19.39
N LEU A 40 -20.36 -18.51 -18.88
CA LEU A 40 -19.70 -19.70 -19.41
C LEU A 40 -20.16 -20.06 -20.83
N ALA A 41 -21.47 -19.98 -21.12
CA ALA A 41 -22.01 -20.27 -22.45
C ALA A 41 -21.46 -19.32 -23.52
N VAL A 42 -21.33 -18.03 -23.19
CA VAL A 42 -20.75 -17.01 -24.07
C VAL A 42 -19.26 -17.26 -24.28
N ALA A 43 -18.49 -17.52 -23.21
CA ALA A 43 -17.06 -17.80 -23.30
C ALA A 43 -16.77 -19.08 -24.13
N GLN A 44 -17.54 -20.15 -23.92
CA GLN A 44 -17.45 -21.39 -24.69
C GLN A 44 -17.79 -21.17 -26.18
N THR A 45 -18.79 -20.34 -26.47
CA THR A 45 -19.15 -20.00 -27.85
C THR A 45 -18.10 -19.14 -28.54
N MET A 46 -17.55 -18.14 -27.85
CA MET A 46 -16.42 -17.35 -28.36
C MET A 46 -15.21 -18.24 -28.69
N HIS A 47 -14.89 -19.19 -27.81
CA HIS A 47 -13.83 -20.17 -28.05
C HIS A 47 -14.14 -21.06 -29.26
N GLY A 48 -15.36 -21.60 -29.37
CA GLY A 48 -15.80 -22.44 -30.49
C GLY A 48 -15.77 -21.71 -31.85
N LEU A 49 -16.24 -20.46 -31.89
CA LEU A 49 -16.17 -19.59 -33.06
C LEU A 49 -14.73 -19.29 -33.46
N THR A 50 -13.89 -18.85 -32.53
CA THR A 50 -12.46 -18.56 -32.77
C THR A 50 -11.71 -19.81 -33.25
N ARG A 51 -12.05 -20.99 -32.71
CA ARG A 51 -11.52 -22.29 -33.13
C ARG A 51 -11.89 -22.59 -34.59
N ALA A 52 -13.17 -22.43 -34.96
CA ALA A 52 -13.64 -22.63 -36.33
C ALA A 52 -13.02 -21.63 -37.33
N GLN A 53 -12.88 -20.36 -36.94
CA GLN A 53 -12.23 -19.33 -37.74
C GLN A 53 -10.76 -19.69 -38.03
N LEU A 54 -10.00 -20.06 -37.00
CA LEU A 54 -8.60 -20.45 -37.13
C LEU A 54 -8.42 -21.70 -38.01
N LEU A 55 -9.30 -22.70 -37.88
CA LEU A 55 -9.27 -23.90 -38.72
C LEU A 55 -9.55 -23.58 -40.20
N SER A 56 -10.43 -22.61 -40.48
CA SER A 56 -10.73 -22.12 -41.84
C SER A 56 -9.59 -21.28 -42.44
N GLN A 57 -8.99 -20.38 -41.65
CA GLN A 57 -7.86 -19.55 -42.08
C GLN A 57 -6.59 -20.38 -42.34
N THR A 58 -6.32 -21.38 -41.48
CA THR A 58 -5.21 -22.33 -41.70
C THR A 58 -5.51 -23.37 -42.79
N GLY A 59 -6.76 -23.44 -43.26
CA GLY A 59 -7.19 -24.39 -44.29
C GLY A 59 -7.12 -25.85 -43.83
N GLN A 60 -7.22 -26.12 -42.52
CA GLN A 60 -7.01 -27.47 -41.99
C GLN A 60 -8.04 -28.45 -42.57
N HIS A 61 -7.57 -29.63 -43.00
CA HIS A 61 -8.37 -30.63 -43.73
C HIS A 61 -9.07 -30.10 -45.01
N ASP A 62 -8.52 -29.05 -45.64
CA ASP A 62 -8.94 -28.54 -46.94
C ASP A 62 -10.44 -28.14 -47.04
N GLY A 63 -11.04 -27.72 -45.93
CA GLY A 63 -12.44 -27.27 -45.87
C GLY A 63 -12.62 -25.90 -45.20
N ALA A 64 -13.81 -25.34 -45.34
CA ALA A 64 -14.32 -24.33 -44.41
C ALA A 64 -14.73 -25.03 -43.10
N TRP A 65 -14.73 -24.27 -42.00
CA TRP A 65 -15.16 -24.74 -40.69
C TRP A 65 -16.13 -23.74 -40.07
N GLY A 66 -17.06 -24.25 -39.27
CA GLY A 66 -18.00 -23.45 -38.52
C GLY A 66 -18.14 -23.89 -37.08
N PHE A 67 -18.85 -23.07 -36.30
CA PHE A 67 -19.33 -23.44 -34.98
C PHE A 67 -20.85 -23.41 -34.95
N ARG A 68 -21.44 -24.49 -34.46
CA ARG A 68 -22.87 -24.65 -34.22
C ARG A 68 -23.13 -24.41 -32.73
N VAL A 69 -23.88 -23.35 -32.42
CA VAL A 69 -23.98 -22.85 -31.04
C VAL A 69 -24.84 -23.73 -30.14
N PRO A 70 -26.12 -24.07 -30.46
CA PRO A 70 -26.99 -24.77 -29.51
C PRO A 70 -26.49 -26.19 -29.19
N GLU A 71 -25.93 -26.87 -30.18
CA GLU A 71 -25.29 -28.18 -30.07
C GLU A 71 -23.81 -28.10 -29.62
N GLY A 72 -23.26 -26.90 -29.44
CA GLY A 72 -21.89 -26.66 -28.98
C GLY A 72 -20.83 -27.43 -29.79
N THR A 73 -20.84 -27.35 -31.13
CA THR A 73 -19.99 -28.20 -31.97
C THR A 73 -19.21 -27.38 -33.00
N VAL A 74 -17.87 -27.48 -32.97
CA VAL A 74 -16.97 -27.05 -34.06
C VAL A 74 -16.99 -28.13 -35.14
N PHE A 75 -17.14 -27.73 -36.41
CA PHE A 75 -17.31 -28.68 -37.50
C PHE A 75 -16.59 -28.27 -38.79
N GLN A 76 -16.21 -29.25 -39.61
CA GLN A 76 -15.69 -29.05 -40.97
C GLN A 76 -16.83 -29.21 -41.98
N GLY A 77 -17.13 -28.17 -42.78
CA GLY A 77 -18.21 -28.18 -43.77
C GLY A 77 -18.71 -26.79 -44.15
N GLU A 78 -19.54 -26.72 -45.20
CA GLU A 78 -20.17 -25.46 -45.67
C GLU A 78 -21.31 -24.98 -44.77
N ASN A 79 -21.82 -25.84 -43.89
CA ASN A 79 -22.83 -25.61 -42.84
C ASN A 79 -22.91 -26.88 -41.96
N TYR A 80 -23.58 -26.79 -40.81
CA TYR A 80 -23.64 -27.88 -39.82
C TYR A 80 -24.36 -29.14 -40.32
N ALA A 81 -25.24 -29.02 -41.31
CA ALA A 81 -25.93 -30.15 -41.93
C ALA A 81 -25.08 -30.87 -43.01
N ALA A 82 -24.18 -30.14 -43.67
CA ALA A 82 -23.28 -30.66 -44.71
C ALA A 82 -21.90 -31.10 -44.17
N ARG A 83 -21.74 -31.18 -42.85
CA ARG A 83 -20.44 -31.36 -42.19
C ARG A 83 -19.88 -32.80 -42.24
N ASN A 84 -18.58 -32.90 -42.07
CA ASN A 84 -17.88 -34.16 -41.82
C ASN A 84 -17.90 -34.50 -40.32
N THR A 85 -18.88 -35.30 -39.90
CA THR A 85 -19.10 -35.69 -38.48
C THR A 85 -17.96 -36.51 -37.86
N SER A 86 -16.95 -36.93 -38.63
CA SER A 86 -15.73 -37.55 -38.09
C SER A 86 -14.68 -36.53 -37.61
N LEU A 87 -14.95 -35.23 -37.80
CA LEU A 87 -14.10 -34.10 -37.40
C LEU A 87 -14.82 -33.12 -36.44
N ASP A 88 -15.98 -33.51 -35.88
CA ASP A 88 -16.72 -32.70 -34.91
C ASP A 88 -15.93 -32.57 -33.59
N GLU A 89 -15.60 -31.34 -33.16
CA GLU A 89 -15.07 -31.06 -31.81
C GLU A 89 -16.19 -30.48 -30.94
N VAL A 90 -16.57 -31.18 -29.86
CA VAL A 90 -17.71 -30.78 -29.01
C VAL A 90 -17.25 -29.93 -27.83
N VAL A 91 -17.85 -28.74 -27.70
CA VAL A 91 -17.69 -27.74 -26.64
C VAL A 91 -19.05 -27.56 -25.96
N THR A 92 -19.37 -28.47 -25.03
CA THR A 92 -20.69 -28.58 -24.39
C THR A 92 -21.10 -27.32 -23.61
N LEU A 93 -22.18 -26.65 -24.04
CA LEU A 93 -22.79 -25.53 -23.32
C LEU A 93 -23.46 -25.95 -22.00
N PRO A 94 -23.67 -25.03 -21.04
CA PRO A 94 -24.27 -25.36 -19.74
C PRO A 94 -25.76 -25.74 -19.85
N PRO A 95 -26.21 -26.79 -19.13
CA PRO A 95 -27.57 -27.31 -19.25
C PRO A 95 -28.60 -26.37 -18.61
N GLY A 96 -29.28 -25.59 -19.43
CA GLY A 96 -30.31 -24.65 -18.99
C GLY A 96 -30.30 -23.31 -19.72
N ILE A 97 -29.26 -23.04 -20.52
CA ILE A 97 -29.21 -21.90 -21.43
C ILE A 97 -29.94 -22.23 -22.72
N THR A 98 -30.81 -21.33 -23.18
CA THR A 98 -31.45 -21.36 -24.50
C THR A 98 -30.68 -20.43 -25.43
N VAL A 99 -30.55 -20.81 -26.72
CA VAL A 99 -29.82 -20.02 -27.72
C VAL A 99 -30.77 -19.58 -28.84
N ASN A 100 -30.83 -18.28 -29.07
CA ASN A 100 -31.66 -17.56 -30.03
C ASN A 100 -30.78 -16.72 -30.96
N GLY A 101 -31.36 -16.16 -32.03
CA GLY A 101 -30.60 -15.37 -33.02
C GLY A 101 -29.78 -16.23 -33.97
N VAL A 102 -28.51 -15.90 -34.18
CA VAL A 102 -27.57 -16.67 -35.01
C VAL A 102 -27.23 -18.01 -34.32
N LEU A 103 -27.56 -19.13 -34.98
CA LEU A 103 -27.39 -20.48 -34.41
C LEU A 103 -26.14 -21.23 -34.92
N GLU A 104 -25.57 -20.80 -36.04
CA GLU A 104 -24.26 -21.25 -36.52
C GLU A 104 -23.57 -20.16 -37.33
N VAL A 105 -22.24 -20.20 -37.33
CA VAL A 105 -21.37 -19.34 -38.15
C VAL A 105 -20.34 -20.23 -38.82
N VAL A 106 -20.19 -20.11 -40.13
CA VAL A 106 -19.14 -20.75 -40.93
C VAL A 106 -18.16 -19.68 -41.38
N PHE A 107 -16.86 -19.98 -41.34
CA PHE A 107 -15.82 -19.03 -41.69
C PHE A 107 -15.24 -19.37 -43.07
N GLU A 108 -15.07 -18.36 -43.92
CA GLU A 108 -14.48 -18.52 -45.25
C GLU A 108 -13.01 -18.99 -45.15
N ARG A 109 -12.60 -19.85 -46.10
CA ARG A 109 -11.22 -20.37 -46.16
C ARG A 109 -10.21 -19.23 -46.39
N VAL A 110 -9.06 -19.30 -45.72
CA VAL A 110 -7.93 -18.35 -45.82
C VAL A 110 -8.23 -16.95 -45.27
N THR A 111 -9.37 -16.34 -45.59
CA THR A 111 -9.79 -15.04 -45.04
C THR A 111 -10.27 -15.17 -43.59
N GLY A 112 -11.11 -16.17 -43.29
CA GLY A 112 -11.75 -16.32 -41.99
C GLY A 112 -12.88 -15.32 -41.75
N ASN A 113 -13.51 -14.80 -42.81
CA ASN A 113 -14.68 -13.95 -42.68
C ASN A 113 -15.89 -14.81 -42.26
N PRO A 114 -16.64 -14.46 -41.20
CA PRO A 114 -17.83 -15.20 -40.78
C PRO A 114 -19.01 -15.04 -41.75
N SER A 115 -19.83 -16.08 -41.83
CA SER A 115 -21.12 -16.08 -42.51
C SER A 115 -22.07 -17.10 -41.84
N PRO A 116 -23.27 -16.71 -41.39
CA PRO A 116 -23.77 -15.33 -41.27
C PRO A 116 -23.07 -14.53 -40.16
N THR A 117 -23.23 -13.21 -40.22
CA THR A 117 -22.93 -12.24 -39.16
C THR A 117 -24.17 -11.92 -38.35
N GLY A 118 -24.01 -11.26 -37.20
CA GLY A 118 -25.10 -10.82 -36.32
C GLY A 118 -25.05 -11.41 -34.91
N ASP A 119 -26.16 -11.29 -34.19
CA ASP A 119 -26.23 -11.55 -32.76
C ASP A 119 -26.60 -13.00 -32.41
N ILE A 120 -25.78 -13.60 -31.53
CA ILE A 120 -26.05 -14.87 -30.86
C ILE A 120 -26.58 -14.53 -29.46
N ILE A 121 -27.81 -14.91 -29.13
CA ILE A 121 -28.49 -14.51 -27.89
C ILE A 121 -28.64 -15.72 -26.97
N PHE A 122 -28.07 -15.64 -25.77
CA PHE A 122 -28.15 -16.64 -24.72
C PHE A 122 -29.18 -16.21 -23.69
N GLU A 123 -30.07 -17.11 -23.28
CA GLU A 123 -31.16 -16.83 -22.33
C GLU A 123 -31.18 -17.89 -21.22
N GLY A 124 -31.09 -17.44 -19.97
CA GLY A 124 -31.11 -18.30 -18.79
C GLY A 124 -32.52 -18.64 -18.32
N GLN A 125 -32.66 -19.66 -17.47
CA GLN A 125 -33.98 -20.09 -16.96
C GLN A 125 -34.72 -19.06 -16.08
N ASN A 126 -34.04 -17.97 -15.71
CA ASN A 126 -34.62 -16.81 -15.03
C ASN A 126 -35.04 -15.68 -16.00
N GLY A 127 -34.87 -15.87 -17.31
CA GLY A 127 -35.11 -14.89 -18.36
C GLY A 127 -33.99 -13.86 -18.56
N GLU A 128 -32.93 -13.87 -17.74
CA GLU A 128 -31.77 -12.99 -17.99
C GLU A 128 -31.06 -13.41 -19.27
N ARG A 129 -30.58 -12.43 -20.03
CA ARG A 129 -30.00 -12.64 -21.35
C ARG A 129 -28.59 -12.09 -21.47
N ARG A 130 -27.84 -12.64 -22.41
CA ARG A 130 -26.60 -12.05 -22.91
C ARG A 130 -26.51 -12.21 -24.42
N THR A 131 -25.94 -11.21 -25.08
CA THR A 131 -25.73 -11.21 -26.53
C THR A 131 -24.24 -11.33 -26.83
N LEU A 132 -23.90 -12.05 -27.90
CA LEU A 132 -22.58 -12.10 -28.50
C LEU A 132 -22.70 -11.71 -29.97
N SER A 133 -22.25 -10.50 -30.30
CA SER A 133 -22.31 -9.95 -31.67
C SER A 133 -21.14 -10.45 -32.50
N VAL A 134 -21.44 -10.99 -33.68
CA VAL A 134 -20.47 -11.46 -34.68
C VAL A 134 -20.38 -10.44 -35.82
N SER A 135 -19.31 -9.66 -35.86
CA SER A 135 -19.03 -8.70 -36.94
C SER A 135 -18.56 -9.38 -38.22
N ASP A 136 -18.65 -8.69 -39.36
CA ASP A 136 -18.12 -9.10 -40.67
C ASP A 136 -16.59 -9.18 -40.71
N GLU A 137 -15.90 -8.41 -39.88
CA GLU A 137 -14.46 -8.52 -39.64
C GLU A 137 -14.07 -9.76 -38.80
N GLY A 138 -15.03 -10.53 -38.29
CA GLY A 138 -14.79 -11.70 -37.44
C GLY A 138 -14.47 -11.37 -35.98
N ILE A 139 -14.60 -10.12 -35.56
CA ILE A 139 -14.52 -9.69 -34.16
C ILE A 139 -15.81 -10.12 -33.43
N LEU A 140 -15.64 -10.69 -32.23
CA LEU A 140 -16.70 -11.21 -31.37
C LEU A 140 -16.85 -10.31 -30.14
N ILE A 141 -18.03 -9.73 -29.91
CA ILE A 141 -18.26 -8.73 -28.84
C ILE A 141 -19.41 -9.19 -27.91
N PRO A 142 -19.12 -9.53 -26.64
CA PRO A 142 -20.16 -9.89 -25.66
C PRO A 142 -20.77 -8.65 -24.99
N SER A 143 -22.08 -8.69 -24.72
CA SER A 143 -22.81 -7.63 -24.00
C SER A 143 -22.65 -7.70 -22.47
N GLU A 144 -23.20 -6.75 -21.73
CA GLU A 144 -23.53 -6.94 -20.32
C GLU A 144 -24.72 -7.92 -20.15
N VAL A 145 -25.00 -8.36 -18.92
CA VAL A 145 -26.16 -9.21 -18.62
C VAL A 145 -27.42 -8.34 -18.61
N LEU A 146 -28.33 -8.61 -19.53
CA LEU A 146 -29.59 -7.91 -19.68
C LEU A 146 -30.70 -8.59 -18.86
N PRO A 147 -31.66 -7.83 -18.32
CA PRO A 147 -32.85 -8.40 -17.71
C PRO A 147 -33.74 -9.13 -18.74
N PRO A 148 -34.74 -9.90 -18.27
CA PRO A 148 -35.80 -10.41 -19.14
C PRO A 148 -36.46 -9.29 -19.95
N ASP A 149 -36.88 -9.61 -21.18
CA ASP A 149 -37.66 -8.66 -21.99
C ASP A 149 -39.04 -8.45 -21.36
N GLU A 150 -39.23 -7.28 -20.75
CA GLU A 150 -40.55 -6.67 -20.51
C GLU A 150 -41.16 -6.34 -21.89
N GLY A 151 -41.76 -7.35 -22.52
CA GLY A 151 -41.97 -7.46 -23.97
C GLY A 151 -42.57 -6.23 -24.66
N GLY A 152 -41.70 -5.38 -25.19
CA GLY A 152 -42.05 -4.26 -26.06
C GLY A 152 -42.32 -4.75 -27.48
N LEU A 153 -43.57 -4.61 -27.92
CA LEU A 153 -43.89 -4.58 -29.35
C LEU A 153 -43.38 -3.25 -29.92
N ASP A 154 -42.45 -3.29 -30.86
CA ASP A 154 -42.34 -2.39 -32.03
C ASP A 154 -41.20 -2.90 -32.93
N GLY A 155 -41.36 -2.80 -34.25
CA GLY A 155 -40.52 -3.53 -35.22
C GLY A 155 -39.74 -2.66 -36.20
N GLU A 156 -38.65 -3.25 -36.71
CA GLU A 156 -37.96 -2.98 -37.99
C GLU A 156 -38.12 -1.60 -38.65
N ASP A 157 -37.06 -0.78 -38.62
CA ASP A 157 -36.43 -0.32 -39.87
C ASP A 157 -34.92 -0.06 -39.64
N GLY A 158 -34.12 -0.07 -40.70
CA GLY A 158 -32.67 0.10 -40.67
C GLY A 158 -32.17 1.20 -41.61
N GLY A 159 -31.21 2.03 -41.16
CA GLY A 159 -30.67 3.11 -41.98
C GLY A 159 -29.28 3.55 -41.54
N SER A 160 -28.31 3.45 -42.46
CA SER A 160 -26.95 3.96 -42.29
C SER A 160 -26.88 5.46 -42.55
N GLY A 161 -26.13 6.20 -41.73
CA GLY A 161 -25.94 7.65 -41.86
C GLY A 161 -24.62 8.13 -41.28
N ASP A 162 -23.78 8.70 -42.15
CA ASP A 162 -22.41 9.17 -41.88
C ASP A 162 -22.38 10.59 -41.27
N LEU A 163 -21.18 11.05 -40.89
CA LEU A 163 -20.73 12.44 -40.64
C LEU A 163 -20.92 13.07 -39.25
N SER A 164 -19.78 13.16 -38.53
CA SER A 164 -19.15 14.37 -37.96
C SER A 164 -19.93 15.39 -37.11
N GLY A 165 -19.28 15.93 -36.06
CA GLY A 165 -19.57 17.29 -35.58
C GLY A 165 -19.34 17.51 -34.08
N ASP A 166 -18.19 18.08 -33.73
CA ASP A 166 -17.90 18.61 -32.38
C ASP A 166 -18.69 19.91 -32.11
N THR A 167 -19.19 20.06 -30.87
CA THR A 167 -19.22 21.27 -30.01
C THR A 167 -20.54 21.52 -29.25
N GLY A 168 -20.43 22.10 -28.05
CA GLY A 168 -21.25 23.29 -27.70
C GLY A 168 -22.52 23.14 -26.85
N ASP A 169 -22.36 22.74 -25.58
CA ASP A 169 -22.81 23.46 -24.36
C ASP A 169 -24.24 24.07 -24.15
N THR A 170 -24.62 24.18 -22.85
CA THR A 170 -25.72 24.93 -22.16
C THR A 170 -26.96 25.51 -22.90
N GLY A 171 -28.15 25.39 -22.26
CA GLY A 171 -29.33 26.20 -22.62
C GLY A 171 -30.65 25.87 -21.90
N SER A 172 -30.90 26.45 -20.72
CA SER A 172 -32.06 26.13 -19.85
C SER A 172 -33.34 26.98 -20.12
N ALA A 173 -34.48 26.46 -19.65
CA ALA A 173 -35.66 27.18 -19.12
C ALA A 173 -36.69 27.92 -20.04
N THR A 174 -37.78 27.19 -20.32
CA THR A 174 -39.21 27.56 -20.08
C THR A 174 -39.92 28.81 -20.67
N SER A 175 -41.14 28.54 -21.16
CA SER A 175 -42.39 29.34 -21.10
C SER A 175 -42.67 30.42 -22.17
N GLY A 176 -43.97 30.59 -22.49
CA GLY A 176 -44.50 31.73 -23.27
C GLY A 176 -45.30 31.37 -24.54
N ASP A 177 -46.54 30.89 -24.41
CA ASP A 177 -47.48 30.84 -25.53
C ASP A 177 -48.14 32.22 -25.75
N THR A 178 -48.04 32.79 -26.97
CA THR A 178 -49.15 33.52 -27.62
C THR A 178 -48.82 33.98 -29.05
N GLY A 179 -49.72 33.67 -30.00
CA GLY A 179 -50.30 34.71 -30.88
C GLY A 179 -49.52 35.31 -32.06
N SER A 180 -49.38 34.55 -33.16
CA SER A 180 -49.74 34.97 -34.54
C SER A 180 -48.98 36.10 -35.31
N SER A 181 -48.85 35.83 -36.62
CA SER A 181 -48.89 36.76 -37.78
C SER A 181 -47.62 37.41 -38.37
N THR A 182 -47.27 36.90 -39.57
CA THR A 182 -46.94 37.62 -40.83
C THR A 182 -45.73 38.56 -40.97
N GLY A 183 -44.85 38.19 -41.91
CA GLY A 183 -44.04 39.11 -42.74
C GLY A 183 -42.62 39.43 -42.21
N GLY A 184 -41.62 39.64 -43.06
CA GLY A 184 -41.59 39.44 -44.52
C GLY A 184 -40.37 40.05 -45.21
N ASP A 185 -39.81 39.30 -46.17
CA ASP A 185 -38.98 39.72 -47.31
C ASP A 185 -37.69 40.56 -47.17
N THR A 186 -36.68 40.09 -47.92
CA THR A 186 -35.49 40.79 -48.47
C THR A 186 -34.38 41.30 -47.53
N GLY A 187 -33.10 41.22 -47.91
CA GLY A 187 -32.53 40.48 -49.05
C GLY A 187 -31.19 40.99 -49.58
N GLY A 188 -30.15 40.14 -49.55
CA GLY A 188 -28.87 40.36 -50.23
C GLY A 188 -27.97 41.46 -49.63
N SER A 189 -26.76 41.70 -50.14
CA SER A 189 -25.88 40.84 -50.96
C SER A 189 -24.47 41.44 -51.02
N SER A 190 -23.42 40.61 -51.09
CA SER A 190 -22.00 40.97 -51.33
C SER A 190 -21.31 41.94 -50.33
N GLY A 191 -19.99 41.89 -50.14
CA GLY A 191 -19.02 40.88 -50.59
C GLY A 191 -17.62 41.46 -50.88
N GLY A 192 -16.58 40.88 -50.28
CA GLY A 192 -15.17 41.25 -50.50
C GLY A 192 -14.74 42.59 -49.85
N ASP A 193 -13.46 42.95 -49.84
CA ASP A 193 -12.22 42.15 -49.98
C ASP A 193 -11.03 43.02 -49.51
N THR A 194 -9.90 42.43 -49.13
CA THR A 194 -8.62 43.10 -48.69
C THR A 194 -8.72 43.99 -47.43
N GLY A 195 -7.65 44.27 -46.69
CA GLY A 195 -6.28 43.74 -46.75
C GLY A 195 -5.32 44.46 -45.76
N ASP A 196 -4.22 43.79 -45.44
CA ASP A 196 -2.87 44.30 -45.13
C ASP A 196 -2.58 45.23 -43.93
N GLU A 197 -1.70 44.69 -43.06
CA GLU A 197 -0.47 45.29 -42.49
C GLU A 197 -0.47 46.29 -41.29
N ASP A 198 0.60 46.12 -40.49
CA ASP A 198 1.12 46.92 -39.35
C ASP A 198 0.19 47.26 -38.15
N GLY A 199 0.72 47.48 -36.93
CA GLY A 199 2.10 47.36 -36.47
C GLY A 199 2.44 48.36 -35.35
N GLY A 200 3.18 47.92 -34.33
CA GLY A 200 3.88 48.83 -33.40
C GLY A 200 3.22 49.15 -32.04
N THR A 201 3.70 48.46 -31.00
CA THR A 201 4.13 49.03 -29.70
C THR A 201 3.44 50.27 -29.09
N GLY A 202 2.95 50.14 -27.84
CA GLY A 202 2.72 51.29 -26.96
C GLY A 202 2.31 50.89 -25.54
N SER A 203 3.20 51.07 -24.56
CA SER A 203 2.89 50.88 -23.12
C SER A 203 3.22 52.15 -22.33
N THR A 204 2.25 52.65 -21.56
CA THR A 204 2.41 53.71 -20.55
C THR A 204 1.36 53.57 -19.45
N ASP A 205 1.78 53.61 -18.19
CA ASP A 205 0.91 53.66 -17.00
C ASP A 205 0.10 54.96 -16.87
N GLY A 206 -0.95 54.92 -16.04
CA GLY A 206 -1.18 56.00 -15.06
C GLY A 206 -2.62 56.49 -14.82
N GLY A 207 -3.09 56.32 -13.58
CA GLY A 207 -4.12 57.17 -12.94
C GLY A 207 -5.59 56.75 -13.16
N THR A 208 -6.25 55.92 -12.32
CA THR A 208 -6.66 56.05 -10.89
C THR A 208 -7.97 56.82 -10.62
N THR A 209 -8.63 56.43 -9.52
CA THR A 209 -9.90 56.94 -8.92
C THR A 209 -11.20 56.43 -9.58
N GLY A 210 -12.19 55.90 -8.84
CA GLY A 210 -12.15 55.45 -7.44
C GLY A 210 -13.54 55.37 -6.76
N SER A 211 -13.96 54.18 -6.34
CA SER A 211 -15.07 53.83 -5.41
C SER A 211 -15.24 52.29 -5.47
N ASP A 212 -14.71 51.43 -4.60
CA ASP A 212 -14.10 51.54 -3.27
C ASP A 212 -15.07 51.51 -2.06
N THR A 213 -14.69 50.75 -1.02
CA THR A 213 -15.45 50.36 0.21
C THR A 213 -16.71 49.48 0.02
N GLY A 214 -16.94 48.42 0.81
CA GLY A 214 -16.11 47.74 1.82
C GLY A 214 -16.89 46.58 2.50
N GLY A 215 -16.29 45.67 3.27
CA GLY A 215 -14.87 45.48 3.57
C GLY A 215 -14.56 45.35 5.07
N GLY A 216 -13.89 44.25 5.47
CA GLY A 216 -13.28 44.06 6.80
C GLY A 216 -14.11 43.27 7.82
N THR A 217 -13.55 42.73 8.91
CA THR A 217 -12.15 42.50 9.38
C THR A 217 -12.29 41.66 10.67
N GLY A 218 -11.37 40.81 11.13
CA GLY A 218 -9.95 40.54 10.86
C GLY A 218 -9.46 39.52 11.92
N GLY A 219 -8.17 39.24 12.09
CA GLY A 219 -7.01 39.85 11.46
C GLY A 219 -5.73 39.01 11.59
N ASP A 220 -4.63 39.59 11.13
CA ASP A 220 -3.32 38.94 10.91
C ASP A 220 -2.41 38.93 12.16
N THR A 221 -1.82 37.76 12.45
CA THR A 221 -0.57 37.62 13.21
C THR A 221 0.32 36.54 12.57
N GLY A 222 1.07 36.89 11.53
CA GLY A 222 1.91 35.92 10.82
C GLY A 222 3.06 35.32 11.67
N GLY A 223 3.29 34.00 11.53
CA GLY A 223 4.58 33.37 11.84
C GLY A 223 4.56 32.00 12.52
N SER A 224 4.30 30.92 11.76
CA SER A 224 4.79 29.56 12.06
C SER A 224 4.72 28.67 10.80
N ASP A 225 5.43 27.54 10.80
CA ASP A 225 5.28 26.49 9.78
C ASP A 225 3.94 25.75 9.93
N ASP A 226 3.13 25.70 8.87
CA ASP A 226 1.97 24.80 8.78
C ASP A 226 2.41 23.35 8.50
N GLN A 227 3.11 22.76 9.48
CA GLN A 227 3.10 21.32 9.68
C GLN A 227 1.98 21.05 10.69
N GLU A 228 1.03 20.16 10.41
CA GLU A 228 0.07 19.74 11.43
C GLU A 228 0.83 19.16 12.64
N THR A 229 0.78 19.88 13.77
CA THR A 229 1.42 19.46 15.01
C THR A 229 0.38 18.86 15.97
N CYS A 230 0.84 18.28 17.07
CA CYS A 230 -0.07 17.69 18.06
C CYS A 230 -0.91 18.76 18.80
N GLU A 231 -0.49 20.03 18.79
CA GLU A 231 -1.24 21.16 19.32
C GLU A 231 -2.59 21.36 18.62
N GLU A 232 -2.70 21.01 17.33
CA GLU A 232 -3.93 21.05 16.52
C GLU A 232 -4.91 19.90 16.84
N ARG A 233 -4.42 18.86 17.52
CA ARG A 233 -5.15 17.69 18.06
C ARG A 233 -5.76 16.73 17.05
N PHE A 234 -6.33 17.23 15.96
CA PHE A 234 -6.88 16.43 14.86
C PHE A 234 -6.86 17.20 13.55
N SER A 235 -6.94 16.49 12.43
CA SER A 235 -7.31 17.01 11.12
C SER A 235 -8.59 16.33 10.61
N VAL A 236 -9.21 16.89 9.57
CA VAL A 236 -10.45 16.38 8.97
C VAL A 236 -10.21 16.21 7.49
N ALA A 237 -10.41 15.00 6.97
CA ALA A 237 -10.24 14.69 5.56
C ALA A 237 -11.49 15.08 4.75
N ASP A 238 -11.31 15.31 3.44
CA ASP A 238 -12.36 15.65 2.46
C ASP A 238 -13.56 14.67 2.45
N ASP A 239 -13.39 13.46 2.99
CA ASP A 239 -14.43 12.45 3.07
C ASP A 239 -15.27 12.50 4.35
N GLY A 240 -14.86 13.28 5.35
CA GLY A 240 -15.47 13.39 6.68
C GLY A 240 -14.93 12.42 7.74
N THR A 241 -13.79 11.77 7.47
CA THR A 241 -12.98 11.09 8.49
C THR A 241 -12.21 12.13 9.33
N ILE A 242 -12.19 11.96 10.66
CA ILE A 242 -11.38 12.79 11.58
C ILE A 242 -10.15 11.98 12.00
N GLU A 243 -8.93 12.52 11.83
CA GLU A 243 -7.67 11.85 12.17
C GLU A 243 -6.94 12.59 13.28
N THR A 244 -6.56 11.92 14.36
CA THR A 244 -5.90 12.55 15.52
C THR A 244 -4.42 12.85 15.24
N THR A 245 -3.93 14.04 15.60
CA THR A 245 -2.52 14.45 15.40
C THR A 245 -1.65 14.28 16.66
N GLY A 246 -2.25 13.93 17.80
CA GLY A 246 -1.57 13.73 19.07
C GLY A 246 -2.37 12.86 20.04
N SER A 247 -1.86 12.68 21.27
CA SER A 247 -2.55 11.90 22.30
C SER A 247 -3.63 12.73 22.97
N VAL A 248 -4.89 12.35 22.77
CA VAL A 248 -6.09 13.14 23.11
C VAL A 248 -7.19 12.26 23.69
N LYS A 249 -7.94 12.78 24.67
CA LYS A 249 -9.17 12.17 25.15
C LYS A 249 -10.36 12.76 24.39
N VAL A 250 -11.18 11.91 23.79
CA VAL A 250 -12.31 12.35 22.96
C VAL A 250 -13.64 12.07 23.66
N THR A 251 -14.47 13.11 23.74
CA THR A 251 -15.82 13.04 24.30
C THR A 251 -16.83 13.47 23.24
N ALA A 252 -17.84 12.64 23.00
CA ALA A 252 -19.01 12.98 22.20
C ALA A 252 -20.13 13.49 23.12
N LYS A 253 -20.74 14.62 22.75
CA LYS A 253 -21.94 15.17 23.36
C LYS A 253 -23.02 15.37 22.29
N VAL A 254 -24.24 14.89 22.52
CA VAL A 254 -25.39 15.24 21.69
C VAL A 254 -25.85 16.64 22.04
N LEU A 255 -26.04 17.49 21.03
CA LEU A 255 -26.66 18.82 21.19
C LEU A 255 -28.18 18.76 20.94
N GLY A 256 -28.63 17.88 20.05
CA GLY A 256 -30.04 17.53 19.86
C GLY A 256 -30.24 16.49 18.76
N SER A 257 -31.48 16.04 18.62
CA SER A 257 -32.01 15.08 17.64
C SER A 257 -33.46 15.47 17.35
N ALA A 258 -33.92 15.43 16.09
CA ALA A 258 -35.21 16.04 15.72
C ALA A 258 -35.92 15.43 14.49
N ILE A 259 -36.01 14.10 14.40
CA ILE A 259 -36.57 13.39 13.23
C ILE A 259 -37.95 12.73 13.49
N THR A 260 -38.89 12.94 12.56
CA THR A 260 -40.22 12.27 12.55
C THR A 260 -40.53 11.63 11.20
N TYR A 261 -41.26 10.50 11.21
CA TYR A 261 -41.66 9.78 9.99
C TYR A 261 -42.78 10.52 9.23
N GLY A 262 -42.37 11.53 8.44
CA GLY A 262 -43.26 12.47 7.77
C GLY A 262 -43.71 13.62 8.68
N ALA A 263 -44.30 14.66 8.09
CA ALA A 263 -44.67 15.89 8.80
C ALA A 263 -45.77 15.65 9.85
N ASN A 264 -45.45 15.86 11.14
CA ASN A 264 -46.28 15.48 12.30
C ASN A 264 -46.48 13.97 12.45
N GLY A 265 -45.58 13.17 11.86
CA GLY A 265 -45.52 11.72 12.06
C GLY A 265 -44.98 11.33 13.44
N PRO A 266 -44.90 10.02 13.73
CA PRO A 266 -44.25 9.55 14.94
C PRO A 266 -42.73 9.77 14.86
N GLU A 267 -42.13 9.88 16.04
CA GLU A 267 -40.69 10.00 16.26
C GLU A 267 -39.91 8.82 15.65
N VAL A 268 -38.75 9.11 15.08
CA VAL A 268 -37.81 8.13 14.53
C VAL A 268 -36.66 7.99 15.54
N GLN A 269 -36.42 6.77 16.01
CA GLN A 269 -35.38 6.52 17.00
C GLN A 269 -33.99 6.70 16.38
N VAL A 270 -33.10 7.45 17.01
CA VAL A 270 -31.74 7.73 16.51
C VAL A 270 -30.71 7.07 17.42
N ASN A 271 -29.85 6.22 16.85
CA ASN A 271 -28.74 5.59 17.55
C ASN A 271 -27.41 5.97 16.90
N VAL A 272 -26.36 6.15 17.71
CA VAL A 272 -25.03 6.55 17.25
C VAL A 272 -24.00 5.50 17.66
N SER A 273 -23.18 5.03 16.72
CA SER A 273 -21.95 4.30 17.01
C SER A 273 -20.73 5.11 16.56
N ALA A 274 -19.61 4.96 17.25
CA ALA A 274 -18.30 5.42 16.83
C ALA A 274 -17.41 4.27 16.36
N SER A 275 -16.46 4.58 15.50
CA SER A 275 -15.26 3.78 15.21
C SER A 275 -14.04 4.66 15.42
N THR A 276 -12.91 4.06 15.81
CA THR A 276 -11.60 4.73 15.96
C THR A 276 -10.52 4.11 15.04
N ASP A 277 -10.95 3.20 14.15
CA ASP A 277 -10.15 2.40 13.22
C ASP A 277 -10.71 2.48 11.78
N ASN A 278 -11.16 3.68 11.39
CA ASN A 278 -11.69 4.01 10.06
C ASN A 278 -12.93 3.21 9.62
N GLY A 279 -13.75 2.77 10.57
CA GLY A 279 -15.00 2.04 10.35
C GLY A 279 -14.89 0.52 10.39
N THR A 280 -13.79 -0.03 10.92
CA THR A 280 -13.52 -1.48 10.96
C THR A 280 -14.23 -2.13 12.16
N THR A 281 -14.04 -1.61 13.36
CA THR A 281 -14.81 -1.96 14.57
C THR A 281 -15.71 -0.79 14.99
N TRP A 282 -16.75 -1.10 15.77
CA TRP A 282 -17.76 -0.14 16.17
C TRP A 282 -18.12 -0.31 17.65
N SER A 283 -18.18 0.80 18.38
CA SER A 283 -18.74 0.90 19.72
C SER A 283 -19.99 1.78 19.70
N ASP A 284 -21.06 1.34 20.36
CA ASP A 284 -22.29 2.13 20.46
C ASP A 284 -22.12 3.21 21.54
N LEU A 285 -22.33 4.47 21.14
CA LEU A 285 -22.30 5.61 22.05
C LEU A 285 -23.62 5.68 22.84
N PHE A 286 -23.59 6.39 23.97
CA PHE A 286 -24.77 6.66 24.80
C PHE A 286 -25.50 5.36 25.26
N GLY A 287 -24.79 4.23 25.26
CA GLY A 287 -25.31 2.90 25.60
C GLY A 287 -26.13 2.21 24.49
N GLY A 288 -26.09 2.71 23.25
CA GLY A 288 -26.90 2.20 22.14
C GLY A 288 -28.39 2.53 22.24
N ASN A 289 -28.74 3.54 23.05
CA ASN A 289 -30.11 4.02 23.24
C ASN A 289 -30.49 5.04 22.14
N ASP A 290 -31.74 5.50 22.21
CA ASP A 290 -32.18 6.74 21.55
C ASP A 290 -31.35 7.94 22.03
N ILE A 291 -31.32 9.01 21.23
CA ILE A 291 -30.72 10.29 21.62
C ILE A 291 -31.73 11.43 21.49
N ASP A 292 -31.90 12.20 22.56
CA ASP A 292 -32.81 13.35 22.68
C ASP A 292 -32.04 14.67 22.76
N GLY A 293 -30.92 14.68 23.51
CA GLY A 293 -30.02 15.82 23.67
C GLY A 293 -29.43 15.95 25.07
N ASN A 294 -28.15 16.34 25.14
CA ASN A 294 -27.28 16.43 26.34
C ASN A 294 -26.70 15.10 26.84
N GLU A 295 -26.90 13.98 26.14
CA GLU A 295 -26.17 12.74 26.39
C GLU A 295 -24.67 12.95 26.13
N ILE A 296 -23.84 12.31 26.94
CA ILE A 296 -22.37 12.38 26.85
C ILE A 296 -21.80 10.96 26.87
N SER A 297 -20.86 10.69 25.97
CA SER A 297 -20.17 9.40 25.86
C SER A 297 -18.69 9.64 25.57
N GLU A 298 -17.81 8.93 26.26
CA GLU A 298 -16.36 9.01 26.00
C GLU A 298 -15.97 7.96 24.94
N LEU A 299 -15.21 8.37 23.93
CA LEU A 299 -14.61 7.47 22.95
C LEU A 299 -13.28 6.87 23.47
N GLY A 300 -12.75 7.43 24.57
CA GLY A 300 -11.52 7.00 25.24
C GLY A 300 -10.35 7.95 25.01
N SER A 301 -9.16 7.48 25.39
CA SER A 301 -7.88 8.13 25.07
C SER A 301 -7.36 7.56 23.75
N LEU A 302 -7.19 8.42 22.75
CA LEU A 302 -6.71 8.07 21.42
C LEU A 302 -5.27 8.56 21.22
N THR A 303 -4.53 7.87 20.36
CA THR A 303 -3.16 8.20 19.95
C THR A 303 -3.14 8.88 18.58
N ALA A 304 -2.00 9.41 18.14
CA ALA A 304 -1.89 10.00 16.80
C ALA A 304 -2.10 8.96 15.67
N GLY A 305 -2.74 9.37 14.58
CA GLY A 305 -3.07 8.53 13.41
C GLY A 305 -4.33 7.67 13.57
N GLN A 306 -5.08 7.81 14.67
CA GLN A 306 -6.36 7.10 14.84
C GLN A 306 -7.49 7.85 14.12
N LYS A 307 -8.36 7.09 13.44
CA LYS A 307 -9.35 7.62 12.49
C LYS A 307 -10.76 7.43 13.03
N ILE A 308 -11.33 8.52 13.52
CA ILE A 308 -12.67 8.58 14.09
C ILE A 308 -13.70 8.70 12.96
N VAL A 309 -14.69 7.82 13.00
CA VAL A 309 -15.84 7.82 12.10
C VAL A 309 -17.09 7.64 12.96
N LEU A 310 -18.08 8.55 12.82
CA LEU A 310 -19.40 8.32 13.41
C LEU A 310 -20.31 7.65 12.40
N LYS A 311 -21.20 6.78 12.90
CA LYS A 311 -22.27 6.13 12.15
C LYS A 311 -23.58 6.36 12.88
N VAL A 312 -24.51 7.01 12.21
CA VAL A 312 -25.82 7.37 12.78
C VAL A 312 -26.90 6.57 12.08
N ARG A 313 -27.82 6.01 12.86
CA ARG A 313 -28.94 5.19 12.38
C ARG A 313 -30.26 5.77 12.88
N GLY A 314 -31.16 6.07 11.96
CA GLY A 314 -32.55 6.42 12.24
C GLY A 314 -33.46 5.22 11.99
N ARG A 315 -34.38 4.92 12.91
CA ARG A 315 -35.26 3.75 12.83
C ARG A 315 -36.68 4.01 13.36
N HIS A 316 -37.67 3.70 12.54
CA HIS A 316 -39.08 3.63 12.93
C HIS A 316 -39.70 2.32 12.41
N GLY A 317 -39.67 1.28 13.25
CA GLY A 317 -40.24 -0.03 12.95
C GLY A 317 -39.59 -0.71 11.73
N TRP A 318 -40.39 -0.89 10.67
CA TRP A 318 -39.96 -1.33 9.33
C TRP A 318 -40.14 -0.24 8.27
N LEU A 319 -40.78 0.88 8.62
CA LEU A 319 -41.14 1.97 7.70
C LEU A 319 -39.98 2.93 7.44
N PHE A 320 -39.06 3.02 8.40
CA PHE A 320 -37.82 3.78 8.30
C PHE A 320 -36.68 2.97 8.95
N ASP A 321 -35.62 2.72 8.21
CA ASP A 321 -34.36 2.16 8.71
C ASP A 321 -33.26 2.70 7.80
N LYS A 322 -32.55 3.73 8.27
CA LYS A 322 -31.53 4.48 7.52
C LYS A 322 -30.24 4.51 8.33
N THR A 323 -29.09 4.44 7.66
CA THR A 323 -27.79 4.47 8.33
C THR A 323 -26.76 5.09 7.41
N TYR A 324 -26.07 6.11 7.91
CA TYR A 324 -25.00 6.82 7.21
C TYR A 324 -23.76 6.93 8.09
N ARG A 325 -22.60 7.21 7.50
CA ARG A 325 -21.30 7.34 8.18
C ARG A 325 -20.66 8.66 7.80
N SER A 326 -19.87 9.24 8.71
CA SER A 326 -19.15 10.47 8.42
C SER A 326 -18.14 10.33 7.28
N ASN A 327 -17.71 9.11 6.91
CA ASN A 327 -16.77 8.86 5.82
C ASN A 327 -17.34 8.13 4.57
N ASP A 328 -18.66 8.01 4.43
CA ASP A 328 -19.26 7.28 3.29
C ASP A 328 -19.44 8.12 2.00
N LYS A 329 -19.06 9.41 2.04
CA LYS A 329 -19.19 10.39 0.93
C LYS A 329 -20.61 10.57 0.40
N SER A 330 -21.64 10.14 1.13
CA SER A 330 -23.04 10.30 0.72
C SER A 330 -23.57 11.73 0.87
N GLY A 331 -22.90 12.57 1.66
CA GLY A 331 -23.35 13.93 2.03
C GLY A 331 -24.37 13.97 3.18
N HIS A 332 -24.75 12.82 3.74
CA HIS A 332 -25.73 12.73 4.83
C HIS A 332 -25.15 13.06 6.22
N ILE A 333 -23.83 13.16 6.36
CA ILE A 333 -23.14 13.59 7.57
C ILE A 333 -22.03 14.57 7.16
N GLU A 334 -22.05 15.78 7.73
CA GLU A 334 -21.01 16.79 7.53
C GLU A 334 -20.24 17.03 8.85
N VAL A 335 -18.95 17.36 8.74
CA VAL A 335 -18.05 17.63 9.88
C VAL A 335 -17.55 19.07 9.80
N LEU A 336 -17.84 19.89 10.80
CA LEU A 336 -17.51 21.32 10.84
C LEU A 336 -16.67 21.68 12.07
N ARG A 337 -15.79 22.67 11.92
CA ARG A 337 -14.89 23.22 12.94
C ARG A 337 -15.36 24.59 13.44
N ASN A 338 -14.75 25.08 14.52
CA ASN A 338 -14.97 26.44 14.99
C ASN A 338 -14.56 27.48 13.92
N GLY A 339 -15.47 28.36 13.54
CA GLY A 339 -15.29 29.36 12.48
C GLY A 339 -15.85 28.96 11.11
N ASP A 340 -16.24 27.71 10.90
CA ASP A 340 -16.88 27.26 9.66
C ASP A 340 -18.28 27.84 9.50
N SER A 341 -18.82 27.77 8.28
CA SER A 341 -20.20 28.19 7.99
C SER A 341 -21.06 26.94 7.86
N PRO A 342 -22.14 26.75 8.63
CA PRO A 342 -23.08 25.67 8.36
C PRO A 342 -23.70 25.85 6.96
N PRO A 343 -24.10 24.76 6.28
CA PRO A 343 -24.56 24.87 4.90
C PRO A 343 -25.90 25.60 4.78
N ALA A 344 -26.11 26.23 3.62
CA ALA A 344 -27.20 27.18 3.39
C ALA A 344 -28.56 26.50 3.08
N TYR A 345 -29.02 25.61 3.94
CA TYR A 345 -30.34 24.98 3.82
C TYR A 345 -31.48 25.97 4.13
N LYS A 346 -32.61 25.85 3.41
CA LYS A 346 -33.78 26.73 3.58
C LYS A 346 -34.77 26.10 4.56
N PRO A 347 -35.12 26.75 5.69
CA PRO A 347 -36.02 26.16 6.67
C PRO A 347 -37.45 25.98 6.12
N PHE A 348 -38.08 24.86 6.45
CA PHE A 348 -39.41 24.49 5.97
C PHE A 348 -40.52 24.75 7.00
N GLY A 349 -41.60 25.40 6.56
CA GLY A 349 -42.83 25.54 7.33
C GLY A 349 -42.69 26.25 8.68
N ASN A 350 -43.26 25.64 9.72
CA ASN A 350 -43.30 26.16 11.10
C ASN A 350 -42.35 25.42 12.05
N GLN A 351 -41.42 24.61 11.53
CA GLN A 351 -40.44 23.89 12.34
C GLN A 351 -39.41 24.85 12.93
N GLN A 352 -38.74 24.43 14.01
CA GLN A 352 -37.53 25.12 14.44
C GLN A 352 -36.47 24.93 13.35
N SER A 353 -35.90 26.03 12.85
CA SER A 353 -34.80 26.01 11.89
C SER A 353 -33.52 25.50 12.52
N LEU A 354 -32.57 24.96 11.73
CA LEU A 354 -31.21 24.59 12.16
C LEU A 354 -30.52 25.64 13.06
N VAL A 355 -30.75 26.93 12.78
CA VAL A 355 -30.27 28.09 13.57
C VAL A 355 -30.78 28.11 15.03
N ALA A 356 -31.80 27.33 15.38
CA ALA A 356 -32.34 27.19 16.73
C ALA A 356 -31.63 26.09 17.55
N PHE A 357 -31.27 24.96 16.93
CA PHE A 357 -30.46 23.91 17.55
C PHE A 357 -28.99 24.33 17.61
N LEU A 358 -28.45 24.90 16.52
CA LEU A 358 -27.11 25.47 16.51
C LEU A 358 -26.99 26.78 17.30
N LYS A 359 -28.09 27.37 17.79
CA LYS A 359 -28.13 28.71 18.38
C LYS A 359 -27.06 28.97 19.44
N ASP A 360 -26.82 28.00 20.31
CA ASP A 360 -25.86 28.12 21.41
C ASP A 360 -24.40 27.85 20.96
N ILE A 361 -24.22 27.34 19.73
CA ILE A 361 -22.94 27.11 19.04
C ILE A 361 -22.83 27.89 17.72
N LEU A 362 -23.51 29.03 17.59
CA LEU A 362 -23.31 30.00 16.51
C LEU A 362 -22.77 31.33 17.05
N ASP A 363 -21.99 32.02 16.22
CA ASP A 363 -21.59 33.41 16.45
C ASP A 363 -22.64 34.42 15.95
N THR A 364 -22.36 35.71 16.11
CA THR A 364 -23.26 36.79 15.66
C THR A 364 -23.37 36.92 14.13
N ASN A 365 -22.54 36.19 13.37
CA ASN A 365 -22.47 36.20 11.92
C ASN A 365 -23.07 34.91 11.29
N GLY A 366 -23.50 33.95 12.11
CA GLY A 366 -24.03 32.66 11.66
C GLY A 366 -22.97 31.59 11.38
N LYS A 367 -21.75 31.75 11.90
CA LYS A 367 -20.67 30.74 11.84
C LYS A 367 -20.65 29.84 13.07
N ILE A 368 -20.17 28.61 12.91
CA ILE A 368 -19.97 27.64 14.00
C ILE A 368 -19.04 28.23 15.06
N LYS A 369 -19.44 28.11 16.32
CA LYS A 369 -18.77 28.69 17.49
C LYS A 369 -18.70 27.63 18.60
N ILE A 370 -17.61 26.87 18.59
CA ILE A 370 -17.34 25.75 19.50
C ILE A 370 -15.93 25.92 20.11
N GLY A 371 -15.40 24.93 20.83
CA GLY A 371 -13.99 24.97 21.24
C GLY A 371 -13.07 25.05 20.01
N ALA A 372 -11.91 25.71 20.14
CA ALA A 372 -10.93 25.81 19.06
C ALA A 372 -10.43 24.44 18.55
N TYR A 373 -10.56 23.40 19.40
CA TYR A 373 -10.24 22.00 19.10
C TYR A 373 -11.45 21.09 19.34
N ASP A 374 -12.65 21.59 19.04
CA ASP A 374 -13.87 20.78 18.95
C ASP A 374 -14.30 20.66 17.48
N ALA A 375 -15.03 19.60 17.14
CA ALA A 375 -15.70 19.45 15.85
C ALA A 375 -17.19 19.15 16.09
N VAL A 376 -18.08 19.70 15.28
CA VAL A 376 -19.51 19.37 15.30
C VAL A 376 -19.89 18.60 14.04
N LEU A 377 -20.65 17.52 14.21
CA LEU A 377 -21.25 16.77 13.11
C LEU A 377 -22.73 17.12 12.98
N LEU A 378 -23.14 17.44 11.76
CA LEU A 378 -24.53 17.67 11.36
C LEU A 378 -25.01 16.48 10.54
N VAL A 379 -26.24 16.01 10.78
CA VAL A 379 -26.72 14.73 10.23
C VAL A 379 -28.11 14.87 9.61
N GLU A 380 -28.24 14.36 8.40
CA GLU A 380 -29.49 14.13 7.67
C GLU A 380 -29.69 12.62 7.49
N LEU A 381 -30.69 12.05 8.12
CA LEU A 381 -31.18 10.68 7.90
C LEU A 381 -32.26 10.63 6.81
N GLY A 382 -32.88 11.76 6.49
CA GLY A 382 -33.94 11.93 5.49
C GLY A 382 -33.51 11.80 4.02
N SER A 383 -33.57 12.90 3.27
CA SER A 383 -33.35 12.91 1.81
C SER A 383 -32.74 14.22 1.35
N LEU A 384 -31.45 14.17 1.03
CA LEU A 384 -30.65 15.30 0.55
C LEU A 384 -31.28 16.01 -0.66
N ASN A 385 -31.03 17.31 -0.76
CA ASN A 385 -31.50 18.19 -1.83
C ASN A 385 -33.04 18.25 -1.98
N SER A 386 -33.80 17.77 -0.98
CA SER A 386 -35.26 17.90 -0.91
C SER A 386 -35.68 19.07 -0.01
N ASN A 387 -36.94 19.49 -0.11
CA ASN A 387 -37.51 20.54 0.74
C ASN A 387 -37.71 20.13 2.22
N SER A 388 -37.32 18.92 2.61
CA SER A 388 -37.34 18.45 4.00
C SER A 388 -35.95 18.18 4.57
N SER A 389 -34.88 18.49 3.82
CA SER A 389 -33.52 18.33 4.35
C SER A 389 -33.12 19.56 5.15
N ASP A 390 -32.80 19.36 6.43
CA ASP A 390 -32.45 20.44 7.37
C ASP A 390 -31.26 20.12 8.29
N PHE A 391 -30.74 18.88 8.24
CA PHE A 391 -29.60 18.40 9.02
C PHE A 391 -29.78 18.50 10.55
N GLN A 392 -31.03 18.46 11.03
CA GLN A 392 -31.37 18.44 12.46
C GLN A 392 -31.63 17.01 13.00
N ASP A 393 -31.60 16.00 12.13
CA ASP A 393 -31.88 14.60 12.50
C ASP A 393 -30.90 14.07 13.56
N ALA A 394 -29.66 14.57 13.60
CA ALA A 394 -28.81 14.57 14.79
C ALA A 394 -27.72 15.67 14.73
N VAL A 395 -27.38 16.25 15.88
CA VAL A 395 -26.25 17.20 16.03
C VAL A 395 -25.33 16.74 17.16
N ILE A 396 -24.07 16.43 16.83
CA ILE A 396 -23.12 15.77 17.75
C ILE A 396 -21.82 16.59 17.83
N LEU A 397 -21.49 17.08 19.02
CA LEU A 397 -20.23 17.76 19.31
C LEU A 397 -19.17 16.75 19.79
N LEU A 398 -18.05 16.65 19.08
CA LEU A 398 -16.84 15.97 19.52
C LEU A 398 -15.86 16.97 20.12
N GLN A 399 -15.39 16.71 21.34
CA GLN A 399 -14.44 17.56 22.05
C GLN A 399 -13.11 16.82 22.26
N PHE A 400 -12.00 17.43 21.84
CA PHE A 400 -10.67 16.81 21.85
C PHE A 400 -9.84 17.41 22.99
N ALA A 401 -9.95 16.82 24.19
CA ALA A 401 -9.19 17.23 25.35
C ALA A 401 -7.75 16.69 25.27
N GLN A 402 -6.76 17.56 25.46
CA GLN A 402 -5.35 17.16 25.48
C GLN A 402 -4.81 17.23 26.91
N GLY A 403 -4.04 16.23 27.32
CA GLY A 403 -3.43 16.17 28.64
C GLY A 403 -2.22 17.10 28.73
N THR A 404 -1.96 17.66 29.92
CA THR A 404 -0.68 18.33 30.18
C THR A 404 0.45 17.34 29.88
N SER A 405 1.34 17.70 28.96
CA SER A 405 2.46 16.86 28.50
C SER A 405 2.09 15.69 27.55
N SER A 406 0.90 15.67 26.93
CA SER A 406 0.52 14.68 25.89
C SER A 406 0.71 15.16 24.44
N CYS A 407 1.41 16.29 24.28
CA CYS A 407 1.91 16.80 23.00
C CYS A 407 3.37 17.25 23.15
N ALA A 408 4.17 17.04 22.10
CA ALA A 408 5.60 17.31 22.03
C ALA A 408 5.91 18.35 20.94
N SER A 409 5.83 19.63 21.32
CA SER A 409 6.04 20.76 20.41
C SER A 409 7.38 20.69 19.68
N SER A 410 7.46 21.27 18.48
CA SER A 410 8.67 21.27 17.65
C SER A 410 9.85 22.06 18.24
N THR A 411 9.57 22.94 19.21
CA THR A 411 10.59 23.76 19.89
C THR A 411 11.09 23.17 21.21
N GLU A 412 10.49 22.07 21.72
CA GLU A 412 10.88 21.46 22.99
C GLU A 412 11.69 20.17 22.80
N PRO A 413 12.66 19.87 23.71
CA PRO A 413 13.29 18.56 23.79
C PRO A 413 12.24 17.45 23.91
N ARG A 414 12.35 16.43 23.05
CA ARG A 414 11.36 15.36 22.90
C ARG A 414 11.99 14.05 22.47
N PHE A 415 11.29 12.95 22.69
CA PHE A 415 11.70 11.62 22.24
C PHE A 415 10.52 10.84 21.63
N LYS A 416 10.80 9.76 20.93
CA LYS A 416 9.81 8.80 20.43
C LYS A 416 10.36 7.39 20.48
N ILE A 417 9.48 6.39 20.52
CA ILE A 417 9.83 4.99 20.38
C ILE A 417 9.27 4.48 19.06
N ALA A 418 10.13 3.96 18.19
CA ALA A 418 9.74 3.26 16.97
C ALA A 418 9.85 1.75 17.19
N PHE A 419 8.80 0.99 16.86
CA PHE A 419 8.79 -0.47 17.08
C PHE A 419 9.21 -1.22 15.80
N GLU A 420 10.39 -1.85 15.82
CA GLU A 420 10.98 -2.52 14.65
C GLU A 420 10.63 -4.03 14.59
N ARG A 421 10.38 -4.66 15.74
CA ARG A 421 9.86 -6.03 15.86
C ARG A 421 8.98 -6.13 17.10
N ILE A 422 7.85 -6.83 17.00
CA ILE A 422 7.07 -7.33 18.14
C ILE A 422 6.69 -8.78 17.85
N GLU A 423 7.01 -9.70 18.76
CA GLU A 423 6.54 -11.10 18.71
C GLU A 423 6.03 -11.56 20.08
N ASN A 424 4.74 -11.88 20.14
CA ASN A 424 4.10 -12.42 21.33
C ASN A 424 3.94 -13.94 21.23
N LYS A 425 4.23 -14.66 22.32
CA LYS A 425 4.15 -16.13 22.38
C LYS A 425 3.29 -16.54 23.58
N ILE A 426 2.45 -17.55 23.36
CA ILE A 426 1.41 -18.07 24.29
C ILE A 426 0.33 -17.03 24.61
N LYS A 427 0.48 -16.19 25.65
CA LYS A 427 -0.48 -15.13 26.02
C LYS A 427 0.15 -13.72 26.09
N GLY A 428 1.37 -13.52 25.62
CA GLY A 428 1.92 -12.17 25.46
C GLY A 428 0.95 -11.27 24.66
N ASP A 429 0.82 -10.02 25.06
CA ASP A 429 -0.15 -9.07 24.53
C ASP A 429 0.46 -7.71 24.12
N ALA A 430 1.79 -7.53 24.23
CA ALA A 430 2.54 -6.35 23.83
C ALA A 430 2.19 -5.83 22.42
N LYS A 431 2.11 -4.49 22.31
CA LYS A 431 1.66 -3.74 21.12
C LYS A 431 2.63 -2.59 20.83
N ASN A 432 2.57 -2.04 19.62
CA ASN A 432 3.35 -0.87 19.18
C ASN A 432 2.77 0.45 19.73
N VAL A 433 2.64 0.52 21.07
CA VAL A 433 2.11 1.65 21.83
C VAL A 433 3.07 1.94 22.98
N THR A 434 3.37 3.22 23.22
CA THR A 434 4.14 3.66 24.38
C THR A 434 3.21 4.29 25.43
N TYR A 435 3.31 3.86 26.69
CA TYR A 435 2.51 4.39 27.80
C TYR A 435 3.39 5.21 28.74
N VAL A 436 3.05 6.48 28.96
CA VAL A 436 3.93 7.43 29.67
C VAL A 436 3.36 7.83 31.03
N GLY A 437 4.20 7.71 32.06
CA GLY A 437 3.92 8.18 33.43
C GLY A 437 2.92 7.33 34.21
N SER A 438 2.46 7.87 35.35
CA SER A 438 1.48 7.21 36.25
C SER A 438 0.10 7.05 35.62
N ASP A 439 -0.24 7.93 34.69
CA ASP A 439 -1.59 8.07 34.15
C ASP A 439 -1.77 7.22 32.86
N ALA A 440 -0.77 6.40 32.53
CA ALA A 440 -0.71 5.52 31.37
C ALA A 440 -1.08 6.23 30.04
N VAL A 441 -0.57 7.44 29.82
CA VAL A 441 -0.87 8.22 28.61
C VAL A 441 -0.28 7.49 27.42
N ALA A 442 -1.15 6.93 26.57
CA ALA A 442 -0.75 6.19 25.37
C ALA A 442 -0.26 7.13 24.26
N TYR A 443 0.72 6.66 23.48
CA TYR A 443 1.27 7.28 22.27
C TYR A 443 1.43 6.20 21.22
N ALA A 444 1.17 6.55 19.96
CA ALA A 444 1.35 5.64 18.83
C ALA A 444 2.84 5.37 18.57
N ASP A 445 3.11 4.26 17.87
CA ASP A 445 4.41 3.99 17.25
C ASP A 445 4.96 5.26 16.57
N SER A 446 6.20 5.62 16.90
CA SER A 446 6.91 6.77 16.37
C SER A 446 6.29 8.16 16.63
N GLN A 447 5.28 8.27 17.50
CA GLN A 447 4.74 9.56 17.96
C GLN A 447 5.71 10.23 18.95
N TRP A 448 5.83 11.56 18.88
CA TRP A 448 6.69 12.34 19.78
C TRP A 448 6.07 12.55 21.17
N ILE A 449 6.92 12.45 22.20
CA ILE A 449 6.66 12.59 23.64
C ILE A 449 7.59 13.69 24.19
N PRO A 450 7.12 14.71 24.92
CA PRO A 450 7.99 15.79 25.42
C PRO A 450 8.86 15.29 26.59
N LEU A 451 10.14 15.67 26.61
CA LEU A 451 11.12 15.32 27.67
C LEU A 451 11.11 16.30 28.85
N THR A 452 10.58 17.50 28.65
CA THR A 452 10.56 18.62 29.62
C THR A 452 9.76 18.32 30.90
N THR A 453 8.87 17.33 30.84
CA THR A 453 8.03 16.88 31.96
C THR A 453 8.72 15.85 32.83
N THR A 454 8.54 15.93 34.15
CA THR A 454 8.93 14.87 35.10
C THR A 454 7.68 14.12 35.57
N ASP A 455 7.64 12.81 35.33
CA ASP A 455 6.52 11.95 35.71
C ASP A 455 6.59 11.47 37.17
N GLY A 456 5.46 10.98 37.71
CA GLY A 456 5.35 10.39 39.05
C GLY A 456 5.97 9.00 39.16
N SER A 457 5.15 7.96 39.24
CA SER A 457 5.58 6.57 39.00
C SER A 457 5.73 6.28 37.50
N ILE A 458 6.21 5.10 37.15
CA ILE A 458 5.88 4.48 35.86
C ILE A 458 4.55 3.70 36.04
N ILE A 459 3.96 3.22 34.95
CA ILE A 459 3.00 2.11 34.97
C ILE A 459 3.73 0.87 34.44
N GLU A 460 3.59 -0.29 35.10
CA GLU A 460 4.32 -1.51 34.69
C GLU A 460 3.38 -2.44 33.89
N GLU A 461 2.23 -2.87 34.43
CA GLU A 461 1.24 -3.66 33.67
C GLU A 461 0.56 -2.86 32.53
N VAL A 462 1.19 -2.83 31.35
CA VAL A 462 0.65 -2.29 30.09
C VAL A 462 1.01 -3.15 28.88
N ALA A 463 0.09 -3.21 27.92
CA ALA A 463 0.25 -3.98 26.67
C ALA A 463 1.14 -3.27 25.64
N GLY A 464 2.40 -3.02 25.98
CA GLY A 464 3.37 -2.26 25.18
C GLY A 464 4.55 -1.77 26.03
N MET A 465 5.36 -0.86 25.51
CA MET A 465 6.47 -0.29 26.31
C MET A 465 5.97 0.83 27.23
N ALA A 466 6.36 0.77 28.49
CA ALA A 466 6.19 1.85 29.45
C ALA A 466 7.38 2.82 29.40
N ALA A 467 7.11 4.10 29.65
CA ALA A 467 8.13 5.13 29.77
C ALA A 467 7.85 6.06 30.95
N GLN A 468 8.92 6.51 31.62
CA GLN A 468 8.85 7.46 32.72
C GLN A 468 9.97 8.49 32.58
N ARG A 469 9.58 9.76 32.45
CA ARG A 469 10.48 10.89 32.30
C ARG A 469 10.93 11.39 33.67
N LYS A 470 12.23 11.66 33.80
CA LYS A 470 12.86 12.19 35.01
C LYS A 470 13.87 13.28 34.62
N SER A 471 14.22 14.12 35.59
CA SER A 471 15.28 15.13 35.44
C SER A 471 16.60 14.49 35.00
N GLY A 472 16.94 14.63 33.70
CA GLY A 472 18.18 14.13 33.09
C GLY A 472 18.17 12.68 32.60
N TYR A 473 17.06 11.93 32.70
CA TYR A 473 16.94 10.60 32.09
C TYR A 473 15.49 10.21 31.76
N VAL A 474 15.32 9.25 30.84
CA VAL A 474 14.06 8.51 30.67
C VAL A 474 14.28 7.04 31.06
N ARG A 475 13.38 6.49 31.88
CA ARG A 475 13.27 5.05 32.13
C ARG A 475 12.35 4.48 31.05
N ILE A 476 12.83 3.50 30.29
CA ILE A 476 12.02 2.72 29.35
C ILE A 476 11.92 1.31 29.93
N LEU A 477 10.72 0.72 29.92
CA LEU A 477 10.43 -0.59 30.50
C LEU A 477 9.52 -1.40 29.57
N LEU A 478 9.79 -2.70 29.44
CA LEU A 478 8.84 -3.69 28.94
C LEU A 478 8.46 -4.60 30.11
N HIS A 479 7.17 -4.76 30.36
CA HIS A 479 6.68 -5.59 31.47
C HIS A 479 6.67 -7.07 31.09
N GLY A 480 7.02 -7.92 32.04
CA GLY A 480 7.47 -9.26 31.73
C GLY A 480 7.07 -10.34 32.72
N SER A 481 6.18 -10.06 33.67
CA SER A 481 5.87 -10.96 34.78
C SER A 481 4.88 -12.10 34.40
N HIS A 482 5.04 -12.71 33.22
CA HIS A 482 4.13 -13.72 32.66
C HIS A 482 4.34 -15.12 33.29
N ASN A 483 3.62 -15.36 34.39
CA ASN A 483 3.71 -16.57 35.21
C ASN A 483 3.25 -17.89 34.54
N ASP A 484 2.93 -17.89 33.24
CA ASP A 484 2.49 -19.07 32.49
C ASP A 484 3.47 -19.52 31.38
N GLY A 485 4.64 -18.88 31.29
CA GLY A 485 5.66 -19.17 30.27
C GLY A 485 5.43 -18.48 28.92
N SER A 486 4.53 -17.49 28.87
CA SER A 486 4.47 -16.54 27.76
C SER A 486 5.79 -15.77 27.62
N LYS A 487 6.00 -15.21 26.43
CA LYS A 487 7.18 -14.41 26.12
C LYS A 487 6.82 -13.32 25.13
N GLU A 488 7.43 -12.16 25.30
CA GLU A 488 7.32 -11.04 24.37
C GLU A 488 8.74 -10.67 23.92
N ILE A 489 8.89 -10.42 22.62
CA ILE A 489 10.14 -9.94 22.05
C ILE A 489 9.86 -8.58 21.43
N VAL A 490 10.54 -7.54 21.89
CA VAL A 490 10.44 -6.21 21.31
C VAL A 490 11.82 -5.71 20.90
N ASP A 491 11.94 -5.32 19.63
CA ASP A 491 13.08 -4.54 19.14
C ASP A 491 12.58 -3.13 18.87
N ALA A 492 13.12 -2.13 19.56
CA ALA A 492 12.62 -0.76 19.54
C ALA A 492 13.75 0.29 19.46
N ARG A 493 13.49 1.39 18.74
CA ARG A 493 14.43 2.51 18.58
C ARG A 493 13.90 3.76 19.26
N VAL A 494 14.51 4.11 20.39
CA VAL A 494 14.26 5.36 21.10
C VAL A 494 15.04 6.48 20.42
N THR A 495 14.34 7.44 19.83
CA THR A 495 14.93 8.56 19.06
C THR A 495 14.66 9.89 19.76
N PHE A 496 15.65 10.76 19.84
CA PHE A 496 15.63 12.05 20.52
C PHE A 496 15.68 13.20 19.51
N ASP A 497 14.99 14.29 19.82
CA ASP A 497 15.01 15.58 19.11
C ASP A 497 15.10 16.72 20.14
N GLY A 498 15.82 17.79 19.83
CA GLY A 498 16.25 18.80 20.83
C GLY A 498 17.21 18.29 21.93
N ALA A 499 17.47 16.98 22.03
CA ALA A 499 18.28 16.34 23.06
C ALA A 499 19.26 15.30 22.48
N LYS A 500 20.29 14.95 23.27
CA LYS A 500 21.29 13.93 22.98
C LYS A 500 21.44 12.93 24.13
N VAL A 501 21.71 11.68 23.79
CA VAL A 501 22.03 10.60 24.73
C VAL A 501 23.40 10.86 25.37
N VAL A 502 23.47 10.84 26.70
CA VAL A 502 24.73 10.96 27.47
C VAL A 502 25.30 9.56 27.71
N GLU A 503 24.48 8.67 28.27
CA GLU A 503 24.80 7.27 28.57
C GLU A 503 23.50 6.46 28.68
N VAL A 504 23.60 5.13 28.64
CA VAL A 504 22.49 4.24 28.99
C VAL A 504 22.96 3.30 30.09
N ARG A 505 22.11 3.06 31.10
CA ARG A 505 22.38 2.14 32.21
C ARG A 505 21.27 1.11 32.33
N ASN A 506 21.62 -0.12 32.68
CA ASN A 506 20.65 -1.16 33.05
C ASN A 506 19.96 -0.80 34.38
N ASP A 507 18.65 -0.99 34.48
CA ASP A 507 17.89 -0.71 35.70
C ASP A 507 17.90 -1.93 36.65
N ASN A 508 18.96 -2.01 37.46
CA ASN A 508 19.18 -3.11 38.41
C ASN A 508 18.24 -3.04 39.65
N THR A 509 16.99 -2.61 39.50
CA THR A 509 16.02 -2.44 40.60
C THR A 509 14.91 -3.50 40.58
N GLY A 510 14.94 -4.41 41.55
CA GLY A 510 13.91 -5.45 41.71
C GLY A 510 13.91 -6.44 40.54
N ASN A 511 12.74 -6.60 39.90
CA ASN A 511 12.56 -7.50 38.75
C ASN A 511 12.82 -6.83 37.39
N ASN A 512 13.25 -5.56 37.35
CA ASN A 512 13.33 -4.73 36.14
C ASN A 512 14.69 -4.79 35.41
N ALA A 513 15.53 -5.76 35.76
CA ALA A 513 16.93 -5.78 35.39
C ALA A 513 17.17 -6.59 34.12
N THR A 514 17.33 -5.90 32.99
CA THR A 514 17.55 -6.52 31.67
C THR A 514 18.78 -7.44 31.67
N GLU A 515 18.70 -8.53 30.92
CA GLU A 515 19.55 -9.72 31.12
C GLU A 515 20.82 -9.67 30.25
N SER A 516 21.83 -8.93 30.75
CA SER A 516 23.15 -8.69 30.12
C SER A 516 23.18 -7.71 28.92
N PRO A 517 22.47 -6.57 28.94
CA PRO A 517 22.18 -5.69 27.77
C PRO A 517 23.36 -4.99 27.06
N PHE A 518 24.61 -5.36 27.34
CA PHE A 518 25.80 -4.73 26.78
C PHE A 518 26.90 -5.75 26.43
N ASP A 519 26.56 -7.03 26.24
CA ASP A 519 27.52 -8.09 25.90
C ASP A 519 27.57 -8.43 24.40
N GLY A 520 26.62 -7.92 23.60
CA GLY A 520 26.52 -8.10 22.16
C GLY A 520 25.81 -9.39 21.71
N VAL A 521 25.20 -10.16 22.62
CA VAL A 521 24.65 -11.52 22.35
C VAL A 521 23.16 -11.48 21.98
N VAL A 522 22.83 -10.78 20.88
CA VAL A 522 21.46 -10.69 20.36
C VAL A 522 20.90 -12.07 20.00
N ASN A 523 19.91 -12.55 20.76
CA ASN A 523 19.18 -13.79 20.46
C ASN A 523 17.75 -13.79 21.01
N ASP A 524 16.92 -14.74 20.54
CA ASP A 524 15.52 -14.88 20.94
C ASP A 524 15.32 -15.54 22.33
N GLY A 525 16.37 -15.88 23.08
CA GLY A 525 16.28 -16.33 24.48
C GLY A 525 16.14 -15.15 25.46
N PRO A 526 15.88 -15.39 26.77
CA PRO A 526 15.76 -14.33 27.79
C PRO A 526 17.07 -13.53 27.92
N GLY A 527 18.18 -14.19 28.25
CA GLY A 527 19.54 -13.66 28.14
C GLY A 527 19.97 -13.50 26.67
N GLY A 528 19.32 -12.59 25.97
CA GLY A 528 19.61 -12.18 24.60
C GLY A 528 19.33 -10.71 24.35
N ASP A 529 19.10 -9.94 25.40
CA ASP A 529 18.84 -8.51 25.36
C ASP A 529 20.10 -7.72 24.97
N GLU A 530 19.94 -6.60 24.29
CA GLU A 530 21.07 -5.77 23.85
C GLU A 530 20.64 -4.30 23.69
N VAL A 531 21.53 -3.39 24.09
CA VAL A 531 21.32 -1.94 24.05
C VAL A 531 22.45 -1.29 23.25
N THR A 532 22.21 -1.10 21.96
CA THR A 532 23.13 -0.35 21.09
C THR A 532 22.88 1.16 21.26
N ALA A 533 23.76 1.82 22.01
CA ALA A 533 23.77 3.27 22.22
C ALA A 533 25.17 3.86 22.00
N VAL A 534 25.22 5.11 21.55
CA VAL A 534 26.48 5.87 21.39
C VAL A 534 26.35 7.21 22.10
N ALA A 535 27.26 7.52 23.03
CA ALA A 535 27.27 8.80 23.74
C ALA A 535 27.39 9.98 22.74
N GLY A 536 26.55 10.99 22.92
CA GLY A 536 26.43 12.14 22.03
C GLY A 536 25.52 11.93 20.80
N SER A 537 24.97 10.72 20.60
CA SER A 537 23.99 10.45 19.54
C SER A 537 22.58 10.93 19.91
N THR A 538 21.65 10.82 18.95
CA THR A 538 20.22 11.09 19.15
C THR A 538 19.37 9.80 19.14
N SER A 539 19.97 8.62 19.33
CA SER A 539 19.22 7.35 19.29
C SER A 539 19.82 6.24 20.13
N VAL A 540 18.94 5.48 20.79
CA VAL A 540 19.22 4.18 21.42
C VAL A 540 18.42 3.11 20.69
N PHE A 541 19.04 1.98 20.37
CA PHE A 541 18.34 0.78 19.94
C PHE A 541 18.33 -0.21 21.09
N TYR A 542 17.15 -0.73 21.43
CA TYR A 542 16.90 -1.59 22.58
C TYR A 542 16.19 -2.86 22.12
N GLN A 543 16.79 -3.99 22.46
CA GLN A 543 16.29 -5.32 22.16
C GLN A 543 16.01 -6.04 23.48
N THR A 544 14.77 -6.48 23.70
CA THR A 544 14.29 -7.04 24.99
C THR A 544 13.46 -8.32 24.76
N ARG A 545 13.52 -9.27 25.71
CA ARG A 545 13.02 -10.66 25.59
C ARG A 545 12.32 -11.18 26.86
N VAL A 546 11.58 -10.31 27.55
CA VAL A 546 10.81 -10.59 28.78
C VAL A 546 10.02 -11.92 28.80
N THR A 547 10.02 -12.59 29.97
CA THR A 547 9.34 -13.89 30.19
C THR A 547 8.64 -14.01 31.54
N SER A 548 9.38 -13.91 32.65
CA SER A 548 8.82 -13.86 34.03
C SER A 548 9.46 -12.77 34.90
N ALA A 549 10.29 -11.93 34.29
CA ALA A 549 10.92 -10.73 34.82
C ALA A 549 10.81 -9.62 33.76
N ASP A 550 10.89 -8.37 34.22
CA ASP A 550 10.64 -7.17 33.45
C ASP A 550 11.97 -6.58 32.96
N ASP A 551 11.97 -5.96 31.79
CA ASP A 551 13.16 -5.38 31.18
C ASP A 551 13.12 -3.85 31.25
N ALA A 552 14.10 -3.19 31.89
CA ALA A 552 14.18 -1.74 31.90
C ALA A 552 15.58 -1.14 31.78
N ILE A 553 15.65 0.01 31.08
CA ILE A 553 16.87 0.80 30.86
C ILE A 553 16.65 2.27 31.21
N LEU A 554 17.73 2.90 31.69
CA LEU A 554 17.80 4.31 32.02
C LEU A 554 18.64 5.04 30.97
N ILE A 555 17.98 5.76 30.05
CA ILE A 555 18.65 6.55 29.01
C ILE A 555 18.84 7.97 29.55
N TYR A 556 20.07 8.30 29.92
CA TYR A 556 20.44 9.63 30.38
C TYR A 556 20.60 10.56 29.18
N TRP A 557 20.10 11.79 29.29
CA TRP A 557 20.07 12.75 28.19
C TRP A 557 20.39 14.16 28.66
N GLN A 558 20.83 14.99 27.71
CA GLN A 558 20.99 16.44 27.87
C GLN A 558 20.40 17.17 26.67
N GLU A 559 20.02 18.43 26.85
CA GLU A 559 19.64 19.30 25.73
C GLU A 559 20.80 19.50 24.75
N ALA A 560 20.48 19.74 23.47
CA ALA A 560 21.45 20.10 22.45
C ALA A 560 21.68 21.62 22.43
N ASP A 561 22.93 22.07 22.43
CA ASP A 561 23.31 23.49 22.59
C ASP A 561 22.63 24.44 21.57
N THR A 562 21.60 25.17 22.01
CA THR A 562 20.80 26.13 21.23
C THR A 562 21.53 27.48 21.00
N SER A 563 22.79 27.41 20.59
CA SER A 563 23.72 28.55 20.51
C SER A 563 23.64 29.33 19.19
N SER A 564 22.57 30.11 18.98
CA SER A 564 22.52 31.13 17.90
C SER A 564 21.89 32.47 18.28
N SER A 565 21.96 32.86 19.56
CA SER A 565 21.46 34.14 20.08
C SER A 565 22.58 35.10 20.51
N SER A 566 23.36 35.63 19.57
CA SER A 566 24.40 36.64 19.83
C SER A 566 23.88 38.07 19.64
N SER A 567 23.18 38.60 20.66
CA SER A 567 22.81 40.02 20.72
C SER A 567 24.05 40.90 20.92
N SER A 568 24.43 41.65 19.89
CA SER A 568 25.65 42.46 19.90
C SER A 568 25.48 43.78 20.66
N SER A 569 26.15 43.93 21.81
CA SER A 569 26.40 45.25 22.41
C SER A 569 27.85 45.34 22.91
N SER A 570 28.55 46.38 22.45
CA SER A 570 30.00 46.57 22.62
C SER A 570 30.36 47.25 23.95
N ASN A 571 31.56 46.96 24.51
CA ASN A 571 32.65 47.94 24.45
C ASN A 571 34.08 47.42 24.82
N SER A 572 35.07 48.18 24.36
CA SER A 572 36.38 48.48 24.97
C SER A 572 37.38 47.37 25.36
N SER A 573 38.40 47.23 24.49
CA SER A 573 39.85 47.30 24.80
C SER A 573 40.53 46.35 25.80
N ALA A 574 41.50 45.58 25.29
CA ALA A 574 42.91 45.65 25.73
C ALA A 574 43.85 45.08 24.64
N THR A 575 45.12 45.51 24.60
CA THR A 575 46.13 45.05 23.61
C THR A 575 47.20 44.21 24.28
N SER A 576 47.45 42.99 23.78
CA SER A 576 48.79 42.39 23.77
C SER A 576 48.89 41.22 22.79
N SER A 577 50.08 41.01 22.25
CA SER A 577 50.42 40.00 21.25
C SER A 577 50.72 38.63 21.88
N THR A 578 50.31 37.55 21.23
CA THR A 578 51.16 36.38 20.91
C THR A 578 50.52 35.60 19.75
N SER A 579 51.36 35.00 18.89
CA SER A 579 50.95 34.26 17.70
C SER A 579 50.52 32.82 18.00
N THR A 580 49.30 32.46 17.61
CA THR A 580 48.87 31.07 17.40
C THR A 580 48.06 30.99 16.10
N SER A 581 48.21 29.89 15.35
CA SER A 581 47.51 29.64 14.09
C SER A 581 45.99 29.56 14.24
N SER A 582 45.25 30.32 13.43
CA SER A 582 43.79 30.23 13.32
C SER A 582 43.37 29.03 12.45
N SER A 583 43.54 27.82 12.96
CA SER A 583 42.81 26.65 12.45
C SER A 583 41.36 26.74 12.91
N ALA A 584 40.42 26.72 11.97
CA ALA A 584 39.00 26.54 12.30
C ALA A 584 38.81 25.23 13.09
N SER A 585 37.77 25.16 13.93
CA SER A 585 37.44 23.95 14.69
C SER A 585 36.88 22.87 13.76
N SER A 586 37.77 22.15 13.09
CA SER A 586 37.45 20.88 12.43
C SER A 586 36.91 19.91 13.48
N ASP A 587 35.74 19.33 13.21
CA ASP A 587 35.31 18.10 13.88
C ASP A 587 36.47 17.09 13.78
N ALA A 588 36.92 16.59 14.94
CA ALA A 588 38.07 15.69 15.03
C ALA A 588 37.86 14.41 14.19
N CYS A 589 36.60 14.00 14.02
CA CYS A 589 36.20 12.85 13.23
C CYS A 589 35.81 13.15 11.78
N ALA A 590 35.66 14.42 11.36
CA ALA A 590 35.50 14.72 9.93
C ALA A 590 36.78 14.36 9.16
N ALA A 591 36.67 13.62 8.06
CA ALA A 591 37.80 13.39 7.16
C ALA A 591 37.86 14.49 6.10
N SER A 592 39.08 14.94 5.79
CA SER A 592 39.34 15.98 4.79
C SER A 592 38.96 15.50 3.39
N TYR A 593 38.17 16.32 2.67
CA TYR A 593 37.79 16.08 1.28
C TYR A 593 37.75 17.38 0.48
N THR A 594 37.86 17.24 -0.84
CA THR A 594 37.61 18.30 -1.81
C THR A 594 36.35 17.96 -2.62
N MET A 595 35.64 18.97 -3.13
CA MET A 595 34.61 18.76 -4.15
C MET A 595 34.87 19.66 -5.34
N SER A 596 34.62 19.13 -6.54
CA SER A 596 34.75 19.85 -7.81
C SER A 596 33.79 19.22 -8.82
N ASN A 597 33.05 20.06 -9.56
CA ASN A 597 32.11 19.64 -10.60
C ASN A 597 31.19 18.48 -10.16
N GLY A 598 30.56 18.60 -8.99
CA GLY A 598 29.65 17.57 -8.45
C GLY A 598 30.31 16.26 -7.98
N THR A 599 31.64 16.14 -8.01
CA THR A 599 32.40 14.97 -7.55
C THR A 599 33.03 15.21 -6.17
N LEU A 600 33.19 14.14 -5.38
CA LEU A 600 33.75 14.15 -4.02
C LEU A 600 35.09 13.42 -3.99
N THR A 601 36.21 14.12 -3.79
CA THR A 601 37.56 13.50 -3.75
C THR A 601 38.16 13.57 -2.36
N LEU A 602 38.36 12.39 -1.75
CA LEU A 602 38.91 12.23 -0.41
C LEU A 602 40.36 12.71 -0.37
N SER A 603 40.71 13.52 0.62
CA SER A 603 42.06 14.10 0.79
C SER A 603 42.88 13.41 1.89
N GLU A 604 42.20 12.66 2.77
CA GLU A 604 42.80 11.63 3.63
C GLU A 604 42.02 10.32 3.47
N LYS A 605 42.39 9.27 4.21
CA LYS A 605 41.62 8.02 4.25
C LYS A 605 40.31 8.28 5.00
N ALA A 606 39.18 7.69 4.58
CA ALA A 606 37.86 7.93 5.19
C ALA A 606 36.97 6.68 5.19
N ASP A 607 36.09 6.59 6.20
CA ASP A 607 34.84 5.83 6.10
C ASP A 607 33.78 6.79 5.47
N VAL A 608 33.00 6.29 4.50
CA VAL A 608 31.97 7.07 3.80
C VAL A 608 30.62 6.38 3.92
N SER A 609 29.70 6.97 4.68
CA SER A 609 28.36 6.44 4.92
C SER A 609 27.30 7.16 4.09
N PHE A 610 26.25 6.42 3.72
CA PHE A 610 25.09 6.88 2.96
C PHE A 610 23.83 6.54 3.76
N THR A 611 23.11 7.55 4.24
CA THR A 611 21.82 7.39 4.93
C THR A 611 20.70 7.97 4.06
N VAL A 612 19.76 7.14 3.62
CA VAL A 612 18.61 7.60 2.84
C VAL A 612 17.68 8.40 3.75
N LEU A 613 17.37 9.65 3.37
CA LEU A 613 16.38 10.47 4.05
C LEU A 613 14.98 10.23 3.45
N GLY A 614 14.89 10.03 2.13
CA GLY A 614 13.65 9.62 1.47
C GLY A 614 13.77 9.47 -0.05
N SER A 615 12.67 9.01 -0.66
CA SER A 615 12.47 8.97 -2.11
C SER A 615 11.05 9.36 -2.48
N HIS A 616 10.88 10.35 -3.37
CA HIS A 616 9.60 10.74 -3.92
C HIS A 616 9.71 10.95 -5.44
N ALA A 617 9.71 9.84 -6.17
CA ALA A 617 9.73 9.84 -7.63
C ALA A 617 8.40 9.34 -8.19
N THR A 618 7.80 10.09 -9.11
CA THR A 618 6.53 9.76 -9.77
C THR A 618 6.69 9.82 -11.29
N TYR A 619 5.79 9.15 -12.03
CA TYR A 619 5.85 9.12 -13.50
C TYR A 619 5.27 10.39 -14.15
N ASP A 620 4.38 11.07 -13.42
CA ASP A 620 3.74 12.34 -13.76
C ASP A 620 3.23 12.98 -12.44
N LYS A 621 2.60 14.16 -12.50
CA LYS A 621 2.12 14.91 -11.32
C LYS A 621 1.00 14.20 -10.52
N THR A 622 0.41 13.16 -11.08
CA THR A 622 -0.59 12.27 -10.48
C THR A 622 -0.15 10.79 -10.54
N GLY A 623 1.09 10.54 -10.95
CA GLY A 623 1.54 9.26 -11.46
C GLY A 623 2.05 8.31 -10.39
N SER A 624 1.82 7.01 -10.58
CA SER A 624 2.27 6.00 -9.61
C SER A 624 3.80 5.98 -9.47
N LYS A 625 4.27 5.74 -8.24
CA LYS A 625 5.68 5.84 -7.81
C LYS A 625 6.64 5.01 -8.67
N ILE A 626 7.84 5.56 -8.86
CA ILE A 626 9.01 4.95 -9.50
C ILE A 626 9.89 4.29 -8.42
N ASP A 627 10.43 3.09 -8.66
CA ASP A 627 11.48 2.51 -7.81
C ASP A 627 12.76 3.33 -7.98
N VAL A 628 13.39 3.75 -6.88
CA VAL A 628 14.63 4.53 -6.94
C VAL A 628 15.76 3.75 -6.28
N ARG A 629 16.80 3.40 -7.05
CA ARG A 629 17.88 2.48 -6.66
C ARG A 629 19.22 3.20 -6.74
N MET A 630 20.20 2.78 -5.94
CA MET A 630 21.48 3.49 -5.85
C MET A 630 22.71 2.62 -6.07
N GLN A 631 23.76 3.25 -6.60
CA GLN A 631 25.11 2.69 -6.67
C GLN A 631 26.14 3.76 -6.29
N VAL A 632 27.28 3.31 -5.78
CA VAL A 632 28.45 4.13 -5.48
C VAL A 632 29.67 3.60 -6.24
N SER A 633 30.50 4.51 -6.73
CA SER A 633 31.85 4.24 -7.19
C SER A 633 32.84 4.93 -6.25
N ALA A 634 33.97 4.27 -5.97
CA ALA A 634 35.08 4.85 -5.20
C ALA A 634 36.36 4.99 -6.05
N ASP A 635 36.25 4.91 -7.38
CA ASP A 635 37.38 4.97 -8.32
C ASP A 635 37.12 5.91 -9.52
N GLY A 636 36.21 6.88 -9.37
CA GLY A 636 35.86 7.82 -10.44
C GLY A 636 34.92 7.26 -11.51
N GLY A 637 34.21 6.17 -11.22
CA GLY A 637 33.16 5.59 -12.07
C GLY A 637 33.59 4.39 -12.91
N ILE A 638 34.76 3.80 -12.62
CA ILE A 638 35.29 2.62 -13.33
C ILE A 638 34.59 1.36 -12.81
N THR A 639 34.45 1.22 -11.50
CA THR A 639 33.65 0.18 -10.84
C THR A 639 32.50 0.78 -10.05
N TRP A 640 31.40 0.03 -9.94
CA TRP A 640 30.18 0.45 -9.26
C TRP A 640 29.72 -0.65 -8.30
N LYS A 641 29.64 -0.33 -7.02
CA LYS A 641 29.00 -1.14 -5.98
C LYS A 641 27.55 -0.69 -5.86
N SER A 642 26.60 -1.61 -5.95
CA SER A 642 25.20 -1.28 -5.60
C SER A 642 25.08 -1.04 -4.10
N LEU A 643 24.33 0.00 -3.73
CA LEU A 643 23.94 0.26 -2.34
C LEU A 643 22.58 -0.39 -2.03
N PHE A 644 22.30 -0.62 -0.75
CA PHE A 644 20.98 -1.03 -0.24
C PHE A 644 20.42 -2.30 -0.93
N ASN A 645 21.30 -3.27 -1.19
CA ASN A 645 21.02 -4.50 -1.95
C ASN A 645 20.43 -4.28 -3.36
N TYR A 646 20.58 -3.08 -3.92
CA TYR A 646 19.95 -2.64 -5.19
C TYR A 646 18.41 -2.69 -5.20
N GLY A 647 17.79 -2.61 -4.01
CA GLY A 647 16.35 -2.41 -3.86
C GLY A 647 15.92 -0.98 -4.20
N SER A 648 14.61 -0.73 -4.21
CA SER A 648 14.10 0.65 -4.15
C SER A 648 14.30 1.17 -2.74
N ILE A 649 14.99 2.30 -2.61
CA ILE A 649 15.15 3.03 -1.34
C ILE A 649 13.83 3.66 -0.92
N LYS A 650 13.62 3.79 0.39
CA LYS A 650 12.35 4.28 0.99
C LYS A 650 12.55 5.32 2.10
N GLY A 651 13.74 5.39 2.70
CA GLY A 651 14.02 6.20 3.89
C GLY A 651 14.58 5.33 5.02
N ASN A 652 15.50 5.90 5.79
CA ASN A 652 16.23 5.29 6.91
C ASN A 652 17.18 4.12 6.55
N GLU A 653 17.34 3.74 5.27
CA GLU A 653 18.39 2.78 4.90
C GLU A 653 19.81 3.38 5.07
N HIS A 654 20.74 2.60 5.60
CA HIS A 654 22.14 3.00 5.82
C HIS A 654 23.14 1.97 5.27
N GLU A 655 24.20 2.45 4.62
CA GLU A 655 25.33 1.62 4.19
C GLU A 655 26.65 2.42 4.22
N THR A 656 27.77 1.74 4.53
CA THR A 656 29.10 2.37 4.64
C THR A 656 30.14 1.72 3.72
N LEU A 657 30.87 2.55 2.96
CA LEU A 657 32.15 2.18 2.39
C LEU A 657 33.24 2.42 3.44
N ARG A 658 33.81 1.33 3.96
CA ARG A 658 34.89 1.38 4.95
C ARG A 658 36.26 1.58 4.30
N ASP A 659 37.14 2.23 5.03
CA ASP A 659 38.59 2.31 4.81
C ASP A 659 39.02 2.87 3.43
N VAL A 660 38.19 3.72 2.81
CA VAL A 660 38.43 4.27 1.48
C VAL A 660 39.68 5.14 1.48
N ALA A 661 40.61 4.86 0.56
CA ALA A 661 41.91 5.52 0.52
C ALA A 661 41.84 7.01 0.11
N SER A 662 42.83 7.78 0.58
CA SER A 662 43.09 9.14 0.09
C SER A 662 43.28 9.17 -1.44
N GLY A 663 42.85 10.26 -2.08
CA GLY A 663 42.91 10.46 -3.52
C GLY A 663 41.84 9.68 -4.31
N LYS A 664 40.94 8.96 -3.63
CA LYS A 664 39.79 8.32 -4.27
C LYS A 664 38.64 9.30 -4.47
N THR A 665 38.00 9.20 -5.63
CA THR A 665 36.83 10.00 -6.00
C THR A 665 35.57 9.15 -5.87
N ILE A 666 34.70 9.59 -4.96
CA ILE A 666 33.37 9.04 -4.76
C ILE A 666 32.43 9.63 -5.82
N LEU A 667 31.76 8.76 -6.57
CA LEU A 667 30.61 9.12 -7.40
C LEU A 667 29.38 8.32 -6.95
N LEU A 668 28.21 8.94 -7.01
CA LEU A 668 26.92 8.32 -6.70
C LEU A 668 26.07 8.29 -7.96
N LYS A 669 25.38 7.17 -8.20
CA LYS A 669 24.45 6.98 -9.30
C LYS A 669 23.08 6.60 -8.76
N VAL A 670 22.03 7.18 -9.35
CA VAL A 670 20.63 6.85 -9.09
C VAL A 670 20.03 6.20 -10.35
N GLU A 671 19.42 5.03 -10.22
CA GLU A 671 18.57 4.39 -11.22
C GLU A 671 17.10 4.58 -10.79
N GLY A 672 16.37 5.43 -11.50
CA GLY A 672 14.91 5.50 -11.41
C GLY A 672 14.30 4.50 -12.39
N ARG A 673 13.39 3.64 -11.91
CA ARG A 673 12.84 2.53 -12.69
C ARG A 673 11.40 2.19 -12.34
N ARG A 674 10.55 2.03 -13.35
CA ARG A 674 9.16 1.58 -13.19
C ARG A 674 8.84 0.53 -14.25
N GLY A 675 9.12 -0.73 -13.93
CA GLY A 675 8.95 -1.86 -14.85
C GLY A 675 9.72 -1.68 -16.16
N TRP A 676 8.97 -1.55 -17.26
CA TRP A 676 9.46 -1.21 -18.61
C TRP A 676 9.08 0.21 -19.06
N LEU A 677 8.19 0.89 -18.32
CA LEU A 677 7.61 2.21 -18.68
C LEU A 677 8.59 3.36 -18.43
N PHE A 678 9.47 3.20 -17.43
CA PHE A 678 10.49 4.17 -17.06
C PHE A 678 11.78 3.44 -16.71
N LYS A 679 12.90 3.85 -17.31
CA LYS A 679 14.23 3.60 -16.78
C LYS A 679 15.15 4.78 -17.11
N ARG A 680 15.70 5.44 -16.10
CA ARG A 680 16.72 6.49 -16.26
C ARG A 680 17.83 6.28 -15.23
N GLU A 681 19.07 6.51 -15.65
CA GLU A 681 20.27 6.47 -14.80
C GLU A 681 20.94 7.84 -14.84
N THR A 682 21.28 8.38 -13.67
CA THR A 682 21.90 9.71 -13.50
C THR A 682 23.02 9.65 -12.45
N LYS A 683 24.02 10.52 -12.50
CA LYS A 683 25.20 10.42 -11.61
C LYS A 683 25.77 11.77 -11.14
N SER A 684 26.34 11.77 -9.95
CA SER A 684 27.06 12.94 -9.41
C SER A 684 28.23 13.31 -10.34
N GLY A 685 28.29 14.56 -10.78
CA GLY A 685 29.35 15.05 -11.66
C GLY A 685 29.27 14.58 -13.11
N ASP A 686 28.08 14.25 -13.60
CA ASP A 686 27.76 14.46 -15.01
C ASP A 686 27.59 15.96 -15.33
N SER A 687 27.49 16.27 -16.63
CA SER A 687 27.18 17.63 -17.11
C SER A 687 25.70 18.02 -16.95
N GLU A 688 24.83 17.07 -16.60
CA GLU A 688 23.39 17.28 -16.49
C GLU A 688 23.01 17.89 -15.13
N ASN A 689 23.87 17.76 -14.10
CA ASN A 689 23.65 18.33 -12.75
C ASN A 689 22.37 17.81 -12.08
N ARG A 690 21.92 16.63 -12.48
CA ARG A 690 20.75 15.91 -11.96
C ARG A 690 20.96 15.33 -10.57
N VAL A 691 22.19 14.91 -10.24
CA VAL A 691 22.61 14.56 -8.87
C VAL A 691 23.54 15.65 -8.36
N ARG A 692 23.18 16.27 -7.23
CA ARG A 692 23.96 17.36 -6.62
C ARG A 692 24.35 17.00 -5.19
N LEU A 693 25.62 17.20 -4.86
CA LEU A 693 26.15 17.17 -3.50
C LEU A 693 26.27 18.61 -2.99
N LEU A 694 25.70 18.89 -1.83
CA LEU A 694 25.58 20.23 -1.25
C LEU A 694 26.15 20.26 0.18
N LYS A 695 26.92 21.29 0.51
CA LYS A 695 27.46 21.54 1.85
C LYS A 695 26.53 22.39 2.71
N LYS A 696 26.75 22.33 4.02
CA LYS A 696 26.14 23.26 4.99
C LYS A 696 26.30 24.72 4.53
N GLY A 697 25.19 25.43 4.39
CA GLY A 697 25.15 26.84 3.98
C GLY A 697 25.11 27.10 2.47
N GLU A 698 25.26 26.07 1.62
CA GLU A 698 25.04 26.19 0.17
C GLU A 698 23.55 26.25 -0.16
N ALA A 699 23.21 26.82 -1.32
CA ALA A 699 21.84 26.90 -1.81
C ALA A 699 21.40 25.61 -2.54
N PRO A 700 20.13 25.17 -2.39
CA PRO A 700 19.55 24.07 -3.15
C PRO A 700 19.40 24.42 -4.66
N PRO A 701 18.88 23.52 -5.51
CA PRO A 701 18.49 23.85 -6.89
C PRO A 701 17.55 25.08 -6.95
N ASN A 702 17.70 25.94 -7.97
CA ASN A 702 16.92 27.18 -8.10
C ASN A 702 15.60 26.99 -8.89
N THR A 703 14.89 25.88 -8.66
CA THR A 703 13.63 25.56 -9.34
C THR A 703 12.43 26.26 -8.68
N SER A 704 11.23 26.12 -9.23
CA SER A 704 9.99 26.64 -8.62
C SER A 704 9.59 25.90 -7.34
N VAL A 705 10.06 24.66 -7.15
CA VAL A 705 9.80 23.86 -5.94
C VAL A 705 10.58 24.40 -4.76
N PHE A 706 11.89 24.58 -4.86
CA PHE A 706 12.71 25.14 -3.76
C PHE A 706 12.40 26.60 -3.39
N LYS A 707 11.52 27.28 -4.14
CA LYS A 707 11.00 28.62 -3.83
C LYS A 707 9.71 28.60 -3.00
N ASN A 708 9.07 27.44 -2.82
CA ASN A 708 7.87 27.25 -2.01
C ASN A 708 8.08 26.04 -1.09
N ALA A 709 8.16 26.28 0.22
CA ALA A 709 8.55 25.26 1.20
C ALA A 709 7.53 24.11 1.34
N ASP A 710 6.31 24.28 0.83
CA ASP A 710 5.19 23.34 1.02
C ASP A 710 5.08 22.35 -0.15
N LYS A 711 5.86 22.58 -1.21
CA LYS A 711 6.14 21.60 -2.28
C LYS A 711 7.30 20.66 -1.94
N LEU A 712 7.96 20.85 -0.79
CA LEU A 712 9.06 20.02 -0.34
C LEU A 712 8.56 18.91 0.59
N GLN A 713 8.94 17.68 0.29
CA GLN A 713 8.74 16.52 1.15
C GLN A 713 9.45 16.74 2.49
N SER A 714 8.85 16.28 3.58
CA SER A 714 9.34 16.52 4.95
C SER A 714 10.80 16.10 5.17
N PHE A 715 11.24 15.01 4.53
CA PHE A 715 12.63 14.53 4.59
C PHE A 715 13.66 15.49 3.97
N LEU A 716 13.24 16.39 3.08
CA LEU A 716 14.07 17.44 2.48
C LEU A 716 13.81 18.81 3.10
N LYS A 717 12.55 19.16 3.43
CA LYS A 717 12.18 20.39 4.17
C LYS A 717 13.03 20.50 5.44
N ASN A 718 13.16 19.40 6.19
CA ASN A 718 13.95 19.31 7.43
C ASN A 718 15.49 19.39 7.25
N LYS A 719 16.00 19.54 6.02
CA LYS A 719 17.42 19.77 5.72
C LYS A 719 17.68 21.14 5.07
N LEU A 720 16.67 22.01 5.03
CA LEU A 720 16.78 23.39 4.55
C LEU A 720 16.34 24.38 5.63
N SER A 721 17.01 25.53 5.70
CA SER A 721 16.55 26.68 6.49
C SER A 721 17.01 27.97 5.81
N GLN A 722 16.14 28.98 5.75
CA GLN A 722 16.40 30.27 5.07
C GLN A 722 16.95 30.10 3.63
N GLY A 723 16.45 29.10 2.90
CA GLY A 723 16.89 28.78 1.53
C GLY A 723 18.31 28.19 1.43
N LYS A 724 18.86 27.63 2.50
CA LYS A 724 20.21 27.03 2.56
C LYS A 724 20.21 25.66 3.22
N VAL A 725 21.16 24.81 2.83
CA VAL A 725 21.33 23.45 3.34
C VAL A 725 21.82 23.44 4.80
N VAL A 726 21.14 22.65 5.64
CA VAL A 726 21.45 22.45 7.05
C VAL A 726 21.82 20.99 7.29
N VAL A 727 23.13 20.73 7.36
CA VAL A 727 23.73 19.44 7.68
C VAL A 727 24.86 19.61 8.69
N GLY A 728 25.34 18.50 9.27
CA GLY A 728 26.48 18.44 10.19
C GLY A 728 27.83 18.80 9.55
N PRO A 729 28.90 19.00 10.35
CA PRO A 729 30.21 19.41 9.85
C PRO A 729 30.92 18.34 9.02
N LYS A 730 30.59 17.06 9.23
CA LYS A 730 31.09 15.89 8.48
C LYS A 730 30.12 15.39 7.40
N GLU A 731 29.07 16.15 7.10
CA GLU A 731 27.94 15.72 6.27
C GLU A 731 27.81 16.55 4.98
N LEU A 732 27.27 15.90 3.95
CA LEU A 732 26.86 16.48 2.67
C LEU A 732 25.41 16.06 2.40
N LEU A 733 24.59 16.96 1.88
CA LEU A 733 23.26 16.61 1.38
C LEU A 733 23.37 16.24 -0.11
N MET A 734 23.06 14.99 -0.44
CA MET A 734 22.77 14.58 -1.81
C MET A 734 21.30 14.80 -2.10
N VAL A 735 21.00 15.46 -3.22
CA VAL A 735 19.67 15.54 -3.83
C VAL A 735 19.75 15.07 -5.29
N ALA A 736 18.70 14.43 -5.80
CA ALA A 736 18.72 13.79 -7.10
C ALA A 736 17.38 13.85 -7.83
N GLU A 737 17.46 14.09 -9.14
CA GLU A 737 16.34 14.20 -10.08
C GLU A 737 16.55 13.18 -11.22
N VAL A 738 15.66 12.19 -11.33
CA VAL A 738 15.69 11.13 -12.36
C VAL A 738 14.76 11.42 -13.53
N GLN A 739 13.82 12.38 -13.41
CA GLN A 739 12.82 12.71 -14.43
C GLN A 739 13.46 13.64 -15.47
N ASP A 740 12.82 14.72 -15.94
CA ASP A 740 13.47 15.73 -16.79
C ASP A 740 13.77 17.02 -16.04
N LEU A 741 14.81 17.74 -16.48
CA LEU A 741 15.21 19.01 -15.88
C LEU A 741 14.41 20.17 -16.49
N ASP A 742 13.52 20.75 -15.69
CA ASP A 742 12.78 21.97 -15.99
C ASP A 742 12.60 22.83 -14.71
N ASP A 743 11.80 23.89 -14.79
CA ASP A 743 11.52 24.74 -13.62
C ASP A 743 10.65 24.06 -12.53
N HIS A 744 10.12 22.86 -12.77
CA HIS A 744 9.34 22.07 -11.81
C HIS A 744 10.13 20.95 -11.13
N SER A 745 11.32 20.60 -11.62
CA SER A 745 12.18 19.56 -11.02
C SER A 745 12.35 19.77 -9.52
N ASP A 746 12.09 18.72 -8.75
CA ASP A 746 12.04 18.79 -7.29
C ASP A 746 13.30 18.24 -6.63
N TYR A 747 14.05 17.39 -7.33
CA TYR A 747 15.24 16.69 -6.82
C TYR A 747 14.96 15.83 -5.56
N GLN A 748 13.73 15.35 -5.38
CA GLN A 748 13.26 14.57 -4.23
C GLN A 748 13.23 13.06 -4.51
N ASP A 749 13.48 12.65 -5.76
CA ASP A 749 13.54 11.25 -6.19
C ASP A 749 14.48 10.40 -5.33
N ALA A 750 15.65 10.95 -4.99
CA ALA A 750 16.50 10.44 -3.91
C ALA A 750 17.16 11.57 -3.12
N VAL A 751 16.91 11.61 -1.82
CA VAL A 751 17.59 12.51 -0.88
C VAL A 751 18.36 11.67 0.13
N VAL A 752 19.68 11.90 0.20
CA VAL A 752 20.61 11.07 0.97
C VAL A 752 21.60 11.94 1.73
N LEU A 753 21.81 11.63 3.00
CA LEU A 753 22.86 12.23 3.81
C LEU A 753 24.15 11.43 3.61
N VAL A 754 25.20 12.09 3.12
CA VAL A 754 26.51 11.49 2.87
C VAL A 754 27.49 11.96 3.95
N THR A 755 27.92 11.05 4.81
CA THR A 755 28.83 11.32 5.92
C THR A 755 30.25 10.90 5.55
N VAL A 756 31.23 11.78 5.78
CA VAL A 756 32.64 11.58 5.41
C VAL A 756 33.51 11.72 6.66
N GLU A 757 33.92 10.61 7.24
CA GLU A 757 34.58 10.57 8.56
C GLU A 757 35.89 9.78 8.58
N LYS A 758 36.76 10.05 9.56
CA LYS A 758 38.05 9.37 9.68
C LYS A 758 37.83 7.90 10.03
N PRO A 759 38.55 6.98 9.36
CA PRO A 759 38.17 5.58 9.32
C PRO A 759 38.43 4.91 10.67
N TYR A 760 37.56 3.99 11.06
CA TYR A 760 37.67 3.27 12.34
C TYR A 760 39.05 2.65 12.57
N SER A 761 39.70 2.14 11.52
CA SER A 761 41.05 1.53 11.58
C SER A 761 42.17 2.49 12.02
N SER A 762 41.90 3.80 12.12
CA SER A 762 42.82 4.81 12.67
C SER A 762 42.66 5.03 14.18
N GLY A 763 41.64 4.44 14.82
CA GLY A 763 41.53 4.35 16.29
C GLY A 763 41.11 5.63 17.01
N SER A 764 40.22 6.44 16.45
CA SER A 764 39.69 7.66 17.12
C SER A 764 38.21 7.98 16.87
N CYS A 765 37.52 7.25 15.97
CA CYS A 765 36.12 7.45 15.58
C CYS A 765 35.44 6.07 15.37
N GLY A 766 34.11 5.97 15.48
CA GLY A 766 33.38 4.73 15.82
C GLY A 766 33.02 3.71 14.71
N THR A 767 32.15 2.76 15.05
CA THR A 767 31.76 1.56 14.27
C THR A 767 30.25 1.29 14.39
N PRO A 768 29.57 0.74 13.34
CA PRO A 768 29.19 -0.69 13.31
C PRO A 768 28.99 -1.27 11.88
N PRO A 769 28.50 -2.51 11.68
CA PRO A 769 28.80 -3.77 12.36
C PRO A 769 29.51 -4.80 11.42
N ASN A 770 29.93 -5.94 11.99
CA ASN A 770 30.16 -7.26 11.38
C ASN A 770 30.79 -7.38 9.95
N VAL A 771 32.12 -7.58 9.87
CA VAL A 771 32.76 -8.81 9.31
C VAL A 771 34.12 -8.99 9.99
N SER A 772 34.39 -10.17 10.56
CA SER A 772 35.69 -10.51 11.18
C SER A 772 36.61 -11.27 10.21
N SER A 773 37.55 -10.57 9.56
CA SER A 773 38.59 -11.20 8.75
C SER A 773 39.76 -11.70 9.61
N SER A 774 39.77 -12.98 9.97
CA SER A 774 40.80 -13.60 10.82
C SER A 774 42.04 -14.05 10.02
N SER A 775 43.09 -13.22 10.02
CA SER A 775 44.40 -13.56 9.44
C SER A 775 45.51 -13.55 10.50
N SER A 776 45.74 -14.70 11.14
CA SER A 776 46.89 -14.92 12.03
C SER A 776 47.35 -16.38 11.95
N ALA A 777 48.51 -16.61 11.35
CA ALA A 777 49.11 -17.94 11.27
C ALA A 777 50.00 -18.23 12.49
N GLN A 778 50.12 -19.52 12.82
CA GLN A 778 51.39 -20.26 12.96
C GLN A 778 51.61 -21.04 14.29
N GLN A 779 51.96 -22.33 14.12
CA GLN A 779 52.62 -23.26 15.05
C GLN A 779 51.85 -23.79 16.29
N THR A 780 52.03 -25.04 16.75
CA THR A 780 52.24 -26.38 16.11
C THR A 780 52.39 -27.46 17.19
N SER A 781 51.75 -28.63 17.07
CA SER A 781 52.35 -29.96 17.40
C SER A 781 51.40 -31.16 17.17
N SER A 782 51.87 -32.20 16.47
CA SER A 782 51.68 -33.68 16.65
C SER A 782 50.53 -34.25 17.52
N SER A 783 49.89 -35.42 17.22
CA SER A 783 50.25 -36.51 16.28
C SER A 783 49.19 -37.64 16.12
N SER A 784 49.21 -38.29 14.94
CA SER A 784 49.03 -39.76 14.69
C SER A 784 47.70 -40.54 14.89
N ALA A 785 47.09 -40.87 13.74
CA ALA A 785 46.87 -42.24 13.20
C ALA A 785 45.74 -43.20 13.67
N ALA A 786 45.38 -44.11 12.74
CA ALA A 786 44.44 -45.26 12.77
C ALA A 786 42.92 -44.92 12.91
N THR A 787 41.93 -45.43 12.15
CA THR A 787 41.73 -46.51 11.12
C THR A 787 40.92 -47.72 11.60
N SER A 788 39.63 -47.78 11.20
CA SER A 788 38.70 -48.94 11.25
C SER A 788 38.30 -49.45 12.66
N SER A 789 37.26 -50.28 12.88
CA SER A 789 36.45 -51.11 11.96
C SER A 789 35.04 -51.46 12.51
N THR A 790 34.08 -51.69 11.60
CA THR A 790 33.10 -52.81 11.58
C THR A 790 32.44 -53.30 12.89
N SER A 791 31.11 -53.33 13.00
CA SER A 791 30.31 -54.52 12.62
C SER A 791 28.78 -54.33 12.72
N SER A 792 28.01 -55.29 12.20
CA SER A 792 26.58 -55.16 11.85
C SER A 792 25.66 -56.21 12.49
N SER A 793 24.50 -55.75 12.99
CA SER A 793 23.14 -56.34 12.90
C SER A 793 22.83 -57.83 13.24
N SER A 794 21.68 -58.02 13.93
CA SER A 794 20.74 -59.18 13.83
C SER A 794 21.21 -60.54 14.40
N SER A 795 20.37 -61.51 14.82
CA SER A 795 18.94 -61.63 15.24
C SER A 795 18.79 -63.00 15.98
N ALA A 796 17.67 -63.54 16.49
CA ALA A 796 16.22 -63.26 16.56
C ALA A 796 15.67 -63.84 17.91
N GLY A 797 14.39 -64.13 18.22
CA GLY A 797 13.07 -64.03 17.56
C GLY A 797 12.07 -65.05 18.17
N SER A 798 10.74 -64.78 18.17
CA SER A 798 9.68 -65.79 18.42
C SER A 798 8.23 -65.33 18.11
N THR A 799 7.68 -65.97 17.08
CA THR A 799 6.29 -66.26 16.67
C THR A 799 5.10 -65.98 17.61
N SER A 800 4.08 -65.27 17.09
CA SER A 800 2.66 -65.68 17.16
C SER A 800 1.94 -65.23 15.86
N SER A 801 0.64 -65.52 15.67
CA SER A 801 0.08 -65.79 14.32
C SER A 801 -1.17 -65.01 13.88
N SER A 802 -1.48 -65.19 12.58
CA SER A 802 -2.77 -65.09 11.87
C SER A 802 -3.36 -63.71 11.48
N GLU A 803 -3.13 -63.40 10.19
CA GLU A 803 -4.09 -62.92 9.17
C GLU A 803 -4.41 -61.41 8.95
N SER A 804 -4.01 -60.98 7.74
CA SER A 804 -4.61 -59.98 6.84
C SER A 804 -4.89 -58.54 7.30
N SER A 805 -3.94 -57.65 7.03
CA SER A 805 -4.22 -56.50 6.16
C SER A 805 -2.94 -55.96 5.48
N SER A 806 -3.15 -55.29 4.33
CA SER A 806 -2.20 -54.62 3.44
C SER A 806 -0.77 -54.34 3.98
N SER A 807 0.24 -54.74 3.21
CA SER A 807 1.56 -54.11 3.26
C SER A 807 1.42 -52.62 2.95
N ALA A 808 1.65 -51.75 3.93
CA ALA A 808 1.72 -50.31 3.73
C ALA A 808 2.91 -50.00 2.80
N GLY A 809 2.62 -49.73 1.52
CA GLY A 809 3.64 -49.47 0.51
C GLY A 809 4.51 -48.28 0.92
N LYS A 810 5.83 -48.41 0.74
CA LYS A 810 6.71 -47.25 0.76
C LYS A 810 6.65 -46.57 -0.60
N ILE A 811 6.53 -45.25 -0.60
CA ILE A 811 6.68 -44.41 -1.78
C ILE A 811 8.01 -43.68 -1.71
N THR A 812 8.64 -43.43 -2.86
CA THR A 812 9.79 -42.54 -2.95
C THR A 812 9.27 -41.12 -3.17
N ILE A 813 9.83 -40.15 -2.43
CA ILE A 813 9.50 -38.73 -2.56
C ILE A 813 10.77 -37.88 -2.65
N CYS A 814 10.69 -36.75 -3.37
CA CYS A 814 11.64 -35.67 -3.23
C CYS A 814 11.18 -34.76 -2.09
N HIS A 815 11.92 -34.78 -0.98
CA HIS A 815 11.60 -34.05 0.25
C HIS A 815 12.38 -32.73 0.32
N PHE A 816 11.72 -31.66 0.75
CA PHE A 816 12.29 -30.33 0.96
C PHE A 816 12.24 -29.95 2.46
N PRO A 817 13.35 -30.08 3.20
CA PRO A 817 13.35 -29.91 4.66
C PRO A 817 12.84 -28.53 5.12
N PRO A 818 11.94 -28.46 6.11
CA PRO A 818 11.53 -27.21 6.73
C PRO A 818 12.74 -26.37 7.20
N GLY A 819 12.75 -25.08 6.88
CA GLY A 819 13.87 -24.18 7.15
C GLY A 819 15.02 -24.24 6.13
N ASN A 820 15.15 -25.29 5.31
CA ASN A 820 16.08 -25.32 4.17
C ASN A 820 15.50 -26.04 2.94
N PRO A 821 14.45 -25.48 2.31
CA PRO A 821 13.78 -26.06 1.13
C PRO A 821 14.61 -26.06 -0.17
N ARG A 822 15.88 -25.64 -0.11
CA ARG A 822 16.87 -25.76 -1.20
C ARG A 822 17.71 -27.03 -1.09
N ASN A 823 17.75 -27.68 0.08
CA ASN A 823 18.45 -28.95 0.31
C ASN A 823 17.51 -30.13 0.05
N ALA A 824 17.10 -30.31 -1.20
CA ALA A 824 16.17 -31.37 -1.62
C ALA A 824 16.80 -32.77 -1.44
N GLN A 825 16.04 -33.75 -0.93
CA GLN A 825 16.54 -35.11 -0.68
C GLN A 825 15.54 -36.20 -1.10
N THR A 826 16.01 -37.15 -1.91
CA THR A 826 15.24 -38.36 -2.26
C THR A 826 15.14 -39.28 -1.04
N ILE A 827 13.94 -39.45 -0.49
CA ILE A 827 13.68 -40.32 0.67
C ILE A 827 12.52 -41.30 0.40
N GLN A 828 12.36 -42.30 1.26
CA GLN A 828 11.21 -43.21 1.22
C GLN A 828 10.34 -43.09 2.47
N VAL A 829 9.08 -42.73 2.27
CA VAL A 829 8.06 -42.61 3.33
C VAL A 829 6.99 -43.69 3.17
N GLY A 830 6.21 -43.96 4.21
CA GLY A 830 5.01 -44.80 4.08
C GLY A 830 3.93 -44.07 3.29
N ALA A 831 3.16 -44.76 2.44
CA ALA A 831 2.12 -44.14 1.61
C ALA A 831 1.08 -43.32 2.42
N SER A 832 0.80 -43.71 3.67
CA SER A 832 -0.08 -42.95 4.58
C SER A 832 0.50 -41.61 5.06
N ALA A 833 1.81 -41.41 4.98
CA ALA A 833 2.46 -40.14 5.29
C ALA A 833 2.44 -39.16 4.11
N TRP A 834 2.07 -39.62 2.89
CA TRP A 834 2.14 -38.81 1.68
C TRP A 834 1.38 -37.47 1.80
N ALA A 835 0.17 -37.47 2.36
CA ALA A 835 -0.65 -36.27 2.47
C ALA A 835 0.07 -35.13 3.23
N ALA A 836 0.63 -35.42 4.41
CA ALA A 836 1.35 -34.44 5.21
C ALA A 836 2.66 -33.95 4.54
N HIS A 837 3.34 -34.83 3.79
CA HIS A 837 4.52 -34.44 3.01
C HIS A 837 4.14 -33.54 1.82
N ALA A 838 3.05 -33.86 1.11
CA ALA A 838 2.53 -33.06 0.01
C ALA A 838 2.03 -31.67 0.46
N GLU A 839 1.37 -31.57 1.61
CA GLU A 839 0.95 -30.30 2.23
C GLU A 839 2.14 -29.38 2.59
N HIS A 840 3.34 -29.94 2.75
CA HIS A 840 4.59 -29.19 2.94
C HIS A 840 5.39 -28.97 1.65
N GLY A 841 4.85 -29.36 0.49
CA GLY A 841 5.43 -29.10 -0.84
C GLY A 841 6.45 -30.13 -1.34
N ASP A 842 6.48 -31.33 -0.73
CA ASP A 842 7.23 -32.48 -1.25
C ASP A 842 6.57 -33.06 -2.51
N ARG A 843 7.35 -33.80 -3.31
CA ARG A 843 6.91 -34.40 -4.59
C ARG A 843 6.98 -35.92 -4.55
N GLN A 844 6.04 -36.61 -5.19
CA GLN A 844 6.22 -38.03 -5.52
C GLN A 844 7.32 -38.17 -6.57
N GLY A 845 8.18 -39.17 -6.41
CA GLY A 845 9.31 -39.41 -7.30
C GLY A 845 10.67 -39.25 -6.65
N ALA A 846 11.73 -39.25 -7.46
CA ALA A 846 13.08 -38.92 -7.02
C ALA A 846 13.41 -37.44 -7.27
N CYS A 847 14.31 -36.83 -6.49
CA CYS A 847 14.72 -35.44 -6.71
C CYS A 847 15.45 -35.19 -8.03
N ASP A 848 16.07 -36.23 -8.58
CA ASP A 848 16.73 -36.22 -9.89
C ASP A 848 15.80 -36.69 -11.03
N GLY A 849 14.57 -37.11 -10.69
CA GLY A 849 13.55 -37.56 -11.63
C GLY A 849 12.75 -36.40 -12.24
N ASP A 850 12.00 -36.74 -13.28
CA ASP A 850 11.09 -35.88 -14.05
C ASP A 850 9.81 -36.73 -14.19
N GLU A 851 8.88 -36.54 -13.23
CA GLU A 851 7.76 -37.45 -13.00
C GLU A 851 6.46 -37.01 -13.70
N ASP A 852 6.36 -35.76 -14.13
CA ASP A 852 5.33 -35.22 -15.02
C ASP A 852 5.79 -35.07 -16.48
N GLY A 853 7.10 -35.12 -16.76
CA GLY A 853 7.65 -35.28 -18.11
C GLY A 853 7.85 -33.97 -18.88
N ASP A 854 8.03 -32.85 -18.18
CA ASP A 854 8.20 -31.51 -18.79
C ASP A 854 9.67 -31.18 -19.14
N GLY A 855 10.60 -32.04 -18.71
CA GLY A 855 12.05 -31.91 -18.90
C GLY A 855 12.79 -31.29 -17.71
N ILE A 856 12.11 -30.92 -16.62
CA ILE A 856 12.70 -30.28 -15.44
C ILE A 856 12.70 -31.24 -14.24
N GLN A 857 13.85 -31.36 -13.57
CA GLN A 857 13.97 -32.27 -12.43
C GLN A 857 13.14 -31.81 -11.23
N ASN A 858 12.48 -32.76 -10.57
CA ASN A 858 11.63 -32.59 -9.38
C ASN A 858 12.23 -31.68 -8.29
N SER A 859 13.55 -31.72 -8.07
CA SER A 859 14.25 -30.84 -7.12
C SER A 859 14.22 -29.35 -7.49
N SER A 860 14.18 -29.06 -8.79
CA SER A 860 14.36 -27.74 -9.41
C SER A 860 13.09 -27.16 -10.02
N ASP A 861 12.12 -28.01 -10.38
CA ASP A 861 10.79 -27.58 -10.84
C ASP A 861 10.01 -26.87 -9.72
N PHE A 862 9.34 -25.77 -10.07
CA PHE A 862 8.46 -24.99 -9.21
C PHE A 862 6.96 -25.20 -9.49
N CYS A 863 6.60 -25.71 -10.67
CA CYS A 863 5.23 -25.83 -11.18
C CYS A 863 4.90 -27.25 -11.69
N PRO A 864 4.68 -28.24 -10.79
CA PRO A 864 4.38 -29.59 -11.24
C PRO A 864 3.03 -29.68 -11.97
N GLY A 865 2.96 -30.61 -12.92
CA GLY A 865 1.82 -30.86 -13.79
C GLY A 865 1.76 -29.93 -15.00
N THR A 866 2.91 -29.56 -15.57
CA THR A 866 2.97 -28.63 -16.70
C THR A 866 2.51 -29.28 -17.99
N PHE A 867 1.32 -28.90 -18.45
CA PHE A 867 0.73 -29.40 -19.68
C PHE A 867 1.12 -28.52 -20.89
N VAL A 868 1.36 -29.18 -22.03
CA VAL A 868 1.71 -28.52 -23.30
C VAL A 868 0.85 -29.12 -24.44
N PRO A 869 0.08 -28.31 -25.18
CA PRO A 869 -0.02 -26.85 -25.07
C PRO A 869 -0.83 -26.39 -23.85
N GLU A 870 -0.38 -25.30 -23.24
CA GLU A 870 -1.12 -24.62 -22.15
C GLU A 870 -2.39 -23.92 -22.66
N THR A 871 -3.36 -23.62 -21.78
CA THR A 871 -4.67 -23.05 -22.17
C THR A 871 -4.62 -21.53 -22.39
N VAL A 872 -3.52 -20.89 -21.99
CA VAL A 872 -3.25 -19.45 -22.14
C VAL A 872 -2.26 -19.23 -23.30
N PRO A 873 -2.48 -18.28 -24.23
CA PRO A 873 -3.62 -17.35 -24.33
C PRO A 873 -4.93 -17.96 -24.80
N THR A 874 -6.03 -17.45 -24.23
CA THR A 874 -7.40 -17.78 -24.63
C THR A 874 -7.85 -17.12 -25.93
N GLU A 875 -7.29 -15.96 -26.31
CA GLU A 875 -7.59 -15.28 -27.59
C GLU A 875 -6.46 -15.48 -28.60
N GLY A 876 -5.24 -15.07 -28.27
CA GLY A 876 -4.08 -15.28 -29.15
C GLY A 876 -2.82 -14.52 -28.75
N LEU A 877 -1.64 -15.00 -29.15
CA LEU A 877 -0.38 -14.34 -28.78
C LEU A 877 -0.23 -12.97 -29.45
N LEU A 878 -0.22 -11.90 -28.65
CA LEU A 878 0.14 -10.56 -29.13
C LEU A 878 1.65 -10.41 -29.35
N PHE A 879 2.04 -9.32 -30.02
CA PHE A 879 3.44 -9.00 -30.31
C PHE A 879 4.30 -8.97 -29.04
N LYS A 880 5.41 -9.73 -29.05
CA LYS A 880 6.30 -9.92 -27.88
C LYS A 880 5.60 -10.47 -26.62
N ARG A 881 4.50 -11.23 -26.79
CA ARG A 881 3.99 -12.15 -25.77
C ARG A 881 4.49 -13.57 -26.01
N PHE A 882 4.39 -14.42 -24.98
CA PHE A 882 5.01 -15.73 -24.90
C PHE A 882 4.09 -16.76 -24.22
N ALA A 883 3.94 -17.95 -24.81
CA ALA A 883 3.27 -19.12 -24.22
C ALA A 883 3.67 -20.42 -24.96
N LEU A 884 3.45 -21.57 -24.33
CA LEU A 884 3.77 -22.91 -24.82
C LEU A 884 2.65 -23.46 -25.72
N THR A 885 2.38 -22.82 -26.86
CA THR A 885 1.20 -23.15 -27.69
C THR A 885 1.37 -24.32 -28.67
N HIS A 886 2.42 -25.13 -28.53
CA HIS A 886 2.72 -26.32 -29.35
C HIS A 886 3.58 -27.31 -28.56
N ASN A 887 3.53 -28.60 -28.90
CA ASN A 887 4.14 -29.75 -28.20
C ASN A 887 5.69 -29.80 -28.17
N GLU A 888 6.35 -28.70 -27.85
CA GLU A 888 7.78 -28.61 -27.55
C GLU A 888 7.95 -27.70 -26.32
N PHE A 889 8.87 -28.02 -25.40
CA PHE A 889 9.10 -27.29 -24.13
C PHE A 889 9.74 -25.89 -24.28
N GLY A 890 9.55 -25.25 -25.43
CA GLY A 890 10.03 -23.92 -25.79
C GLY A 890 8.87 -22.96 -26.02
N PHE A 891 8.89 -21.82 -25.33
CA PHE A 891 7.88 -20.78 -25.47
C PHE A 891 7.85 -20.25 -26.92
N ARG A 892 6.66 -20.00 -27.44
CA ARG A 892 6.43 -19.35 -28.74
C ARG A 892 6.29 -17.86 -28.55
N GLN A 893 6.84 -17.05 -29.45
CA GLN A 893 6.72 -15.59 -29.43
C GLN A 893 5.68 -15.09 -30.44
N GLY A 894 4.79 -14.22 -29.99
CA GLY A 894 3.72 -13.64 -30.81
C GLY A 894 4.14 -12.51 -31.74
N PRO A 895 3.37 -12.25 -32.83
CA PRO A 895 2.12 -12.94 -33.16
C PRO A 895 2.30 -14.24 -33.95
N GLN A 896 3.35 -14.35 -34.77
CA GLN A 896 3.58 -15.50 -35.68
C GLN A 896 4.09 -16.78 -34.99
N ARG A 897 3.82 -16.97 -33.68
CA ARG A 897 4.20 -18.12 -32.85
C ARG A 897 5.62 -18.67 -33.09
N LYS A 898 6.60 -17.77 -33.28
CA LYS A 898 7.99 -18.12 -33.62
C LYS A 898 8.66 -18.80 -32.42
N VAL A 899 9.63 -19.70 -32.66
CA VAL A 899 10.48 -20.22 -31.58
C VAL A 899 11.13 -19.05 -30.85
N SER A 900 10.99 -19.00 -29.53
CA SER A 900 11.58 -17.92 -28.71
C SER A 900 12.90 -18.32 -28.08
N GLU A 901 13.52 -17.38 -27.37
CA GLU A 901 14.73 -17.59 -26.56
C GLU A 901 14.47 -18.28 -25.21
N PHE A 902 13.21 -18.59 -24.88
CA PHE A 902 12.80 -19.13 -23.57
C PHE A 902 12.27 -20.56 -23.64
N THR A 903 12.63 -21.35 -22.62
CA THR A 903 12.22 -22.75 -22.40
C THR A 903 11.68 -22.95 -21.00
N LEU A 904 11.07 -24.10 -20.69
CA LEU A 904 10.62 -24.42 -19.33
C LEU A 904 11.74 -24.36 -18.27
N SER A 905 12.99 -24.57 -18.68
CA SER A 905 14.16 -24.40 -17.80
C SER A 905 14.44 -22.94 -17.38
N ASP A 906 13.94 -21.95 -18.13
CA ASP A 906 14.01 -20.54 -17.74
C ASP A 906 12.89 -20.13 -16.77
N THR A 907 11.81 -20.91 -16.72
CA THR A 907 10.66 -20.67 -15.84
C THR A 907 10.58 -21.65 -14.67
N TYR A 908 11.59 -22.51 -14.50
CA TYR A 908 11.61 -23.60 -13.52
C TYR A 908 10.35 -24.47 -13.61
N GLY A 909 10.06 -24.96 -14.81
CA GLY A 909 8.93 -25.84 -15.14
C GLY A 909 7.60 -25.11 -15.38
N CYS A 910 7.47 -23.82 -15.07
CA CYS A 910 6.19 -23.13 -15.19
C CYS A 910 5.84 -22.67 -16.62
N SER A 911 4.65 -23.03 -17.10
CA SER A 911 3.94 -22.42 -18.24
C SER A 911 3.50 -20.97 -17.94
N CYS A 912 3.04 -20.23 -18.95
CA CYS A 912 2.51 -18.89 -18.71
C CYS A 912 1.26 -18.92 -17.79
N GLU A 913 0.34 -19.85 -18.02
CA GLU A 913 -0.85 -20.10 -17.20
C GLU A 913 -0.50 -20.27 -15.72
N GLN A 914 0.43 -21.18 -15.39
CA GLN A 914 0.85 -21.44 -14.02
C GLN A 914 1.58 -20.22 -13.41
N LEU A 915 2.35 -19.48 -14.19
CA LEU A 915 2.96 -18.21 -13.74
C LEU A 915 1.92 -17.12 -13.44
N ILE A 916 0.77 -17.13 -14.13
CA ILE A 916 -0.33 -16.22 -13.83
C ILE A 916 -1.10 -16.70 -12.59
N ASP A 917 -1.34 -17.99 -12.43
CA ASP A 917 -1.97 -18.55 -11.21
C ASP A 917 -1.19 -18.21 -9.93
N VAL A 918 0.15 -18.18 -10.00
CA VAL A 918 1.03 -17.70 -8.91
C VAL A 918 0.85 -16.20 -8.66
N ALA A 919 0.71 -15.39 -9.73
CA ALA A 919 0.55 -13.94 -9.64
C ALA A 919 -0.82 -13.54 -9.08
N GLU A 920 -1.89 -14.23 -9.47
CA GLU A 920 -3.25 -14.01 -8.97
C GLU A 920 -3.51 -14.75 -7.64
N ASN A 921 -2.54 -15.52 -7.14
CA ASN A 921 -2.64 -16.37 -5.94
C ASN A 921 -3.82 -17.37 -5.99
N VAL A 922 -4.20 -17.80 -7.20
CA VAL A 922 -5.30 -18.75 -7.46
C VAL A 922 -4.89 -20.18 -7.07
N LYS A 923 -3.61 -20.51 -7.21
CA LYS A 923 -3.08 -21.85 -6.93
C LYS A 923 -1.66 -21.78 -6.37
N VAL A 924 -1.38 -22.64 -5.39
CA VAL A 924 -0.10 -22.65 -4.67
C VAL A 924 0.92 -23.51 -5.41
N TYR A 925 2.08 -22.91 -5.68
CA TYR A 925 3.24 -23.52 -6.34
C TYR A 925 4.52 -23.25 -5.52
N ARG A 926 5.65 -23.89 -5.85
CA ARG A 926 6.91 -23.73 -5.08
C ARG A 926 7.62 -22.41 -5.39
N PHE A 927 7.00 -21.30 -4.96
CA PHE A 927 7.53 -19.95 -5.06
C PHE A 927 7.84 -19.32 -3.69
N SER A 928 7.25 -19.86 -2.61
CA SER A 928 7.33 -19.35 -1.23
C SER A 928 8.75 -19.35 -0.64
N GLN A 929 9.60 -20.29 -1.07
CA GLN A 929 11.03 -20.36 -0.72
C GLN A 929 11.89 -19.26 -1.39
N PHE A 930 11.28 -18.38 -2.19
CA PHE A 930 11.86 -17.18 -2.76
C PHE A 930 10.86 -16.01 -2.60
N PRO A 931 10.61 -15.53 -1.36
CA PRO A 931 9.48 -14.67 -1.04
C PRO A 931 9.53 -13.30 -1.73
N ASN A 932 10.72 -12.83 -2.13
CA ASN A 932 10.86 -11.59 -2.90
C ASN A 932 10.26 -11.72 -4.31
N LEU A 933 10.47 -12.83 -5.01
CA LEU A 933 9.93 -13.04 -6.35
C LEU A 933 8.46 -13.48 -6.30
N LEU A 934 8.05 -14.26 -5.28
CA LEU A 934 6.63 -14.53 -5.05
C LEU A 934 5.86 -13.21 -4.87
N ARG A 935 6.33 -12.32 -3.99
CA ARG A 935 5.74 -10.99 -3.79
C ARG A 935 5.79 -10.11 -5.03
N GLN A 936 6.81 -10.21 -5.87
CA GLN A 936 6.86 -9.49 -7.16
C GLN A 936 5.78 -9.99 -8.13
N MET A 937 5.60 -11.30 -8.25
CA MET A 937 4.52 -11.88 -9.07
C MET A 937 3.14 -11.51 -8.52
N GLN A 938 2.92 -11.63 -7.21
CA GLN A 938 1.70 -11.24 -6.52
C GLN A 938 1.48 -9.71 -6.45
N SER A 939 2.41 -8.90 -6.97
CA SER A 939 2.27 -7.46 -7.15
C SER A 939 2.00 -7.05 -8.61
N LEU A 940 1.80 -8.00 -9.51
CA LEU A 940 1.32 -7.73 -10.87
C LEU A 940 -0.14 -7.26 -10.79
N PHE A 941 -0.44 -6.09 -11.37
CA PHE A 941 -1.80 -5.56 -11.43
C PHE A 941 -2.73 -6.51 -12.21
N PRO A 942 -4.03 -6.61 -11.86
CA PRO A 942 -4.97 -7.53 -12.52
C PRO A 942 -5.01 -7.39 -14.06
N PHE A 943 -4.91 -6.18 -14.62
CA PHE A 943 -4.89 -6.00 -16.09
C PHE A 943 -3.65 -6.62 -16.77
N TYR A 944 -2.53 -6.80 -16.05
CA TYR A 944 -1.36 -7.51 -16.56
C TYR A 944 -1.56 -9.03 -16.55
N THR A 945 -2.30 -9.57 -15.57
CA THR A 945 -2.57 -11.01 -15.46
C THR A 945 -3.72 -11.41 -16.39
N GLU A 946 -4.82 -10.66 -16.40
CA GLU A 946 -5.91 -10.77 -17.38
C GLU A 946 -5.38 -10.64 -18.82
N GLY A 947 -4.62 -9.58 -19.10
CA GLY A 947 -3.96 -9.37 -20.38
C GLY A 947 -2.82 -10.36 -20.68
N ALA A 948 -2.46 -11.24 -19.75
CA ALA A 948 -1.60 -12.40 -20.01
C ALA A 948 -2.43 -13.67 -20.23
N ARG A 949 -3.55 -13.89 -19.51
CA ARG A 949 -4.51 -14.97 -19.77
C ARG A 949 -5.11 -14.87 -21.17
N ARG A 950 -5.39 -13.64 -21.63
CA ARG A 950 -5.96 -13.35 -22.97
C ARG A 950 -4.91 -13.40 -24.09
N TYR A 951 -3.68 -12.91 -23.84
CA TYR A 951 -2.70 -12.64 -24.90
C TYR A 951 -1.29 -13.24 -24.74
N GLY A 952 -1.04 -14.01 -23.68
CA GLY A 952 0.23 -14.64 -23.35
C GLY A 952 1.14 -13.74 -22.52
N CYS A 953 2.11 -14.34 -21.82
CA CYS A 953 2.96 -13.66 -20.86
C CYS A 953 3.87 -12.65 -21.56
N GLY A 954 4.09 -11.48 -20.95
CA GLY A 954 5.12 -10.56 -21.42
C GLY A 954 6.52 -11.11 -21.13
N LYS A 955 7.52 -10.75 -21.95
CA LYS A 955 8.95 -11.10 -21.71
C LYS A 955 9.35 -10.81 -20.25
N SER A 956 8.85 -9.73 -19.68
CA SER A 956 9.09 -9.31 -18.29
C SER A 956 8.65 -10.31 -17.22
N VAL A 957 7.65 -11.17 -17.46
CA VAL A 957 7.17 -12.17 -16.48
C VAL A 957 8.12 -13.36 -16.47
N ILE A 958 8.44 -13.91 -17.65
CA ILE A 958 9.41 -15.01 -17.80
C ILE A 958 10.80 -14.56 -17.32
N GLU A 959 11.25 -13.35 -17.71
CA GLU A 959 12.51 -12.75 -17.25
C GLU A 959 12.52 -12.41 -15.75
N MET A 960 11.37 -12.41 -15.06
CA MET A 960 11.30 -12.28 -13.59
C MET A 960 11.68 -13.61 -12.94
N VAL A 961 11.09 -14.70 -13.45
CA VAL A 961 11.27 -16.06 -12.94
C VAL A 961 12.69 -16.58 -13.24
N LYS A 962 13.20 -16.30 -14.44
CA LYS A 962 14.59 -16.58 -14.88
C LYS A 962 15.68 -15.92 -14.01
N LYS A 963 15.32 -15.03 -13.08
CA LYS A 963 16.23 -14.30 -12.16
C LYS A 963 15.94 -14.53 -10.68
N LYS A 964 15.35 -15.69 -10.35
CA LYS A 964 14.97 -16.15 -9.01
C LYS A 964 16.11 -16.21 -7.98
#